data_AF-A0A5M6D6Y7-F1
#
_entry.id   AF-A0A5M6D6Y7-F1
#
_cell.length_a   1.000
_cell.length_b   1.000
_cell.length_c   1.000
_cell.angle_alpha   90.00
_cell.angle_beta   90.00
_cell.angle_gamma   90.00
#
_symmetry.space_group_name_H-M   'P 1'
#
loop_
_entity.id
_entity.type
_entity.pdbx_description
1 polymer ?
#
loop_
_entity_poly.entity_id
_entity_poly.type
_entity_poly.pdbx_seq_one_letter_code
_entity_poly.pdbx_strand_id
1 'polypeptide(L)'
;MSGKISCFLRFWFIGIKAFMLFWFLAIMPETGKAQDACMLIPMPLAQRVEQATVILEGKVLAQKSFWDARQQNIYTANTVEVFKIFKGQLANATQIEIITEGGTVGNKMHVYSATLSLQQGQQGIFFLEPSNFTNANQALPGSTRYSVYGSLQGFIRYNIPSHTAGEPFQAYRSISTDVYPALLAFPEITLKTIKENPDLKNIPIYTTPLSNRAARTQAIPAITGFSPDTITAGTGAILTITGENFGNTRGTGFVEFKNANDGGSTFIRPLDADYISWSDNIIQLKVPSIPAGGGNGVAGTGQIRVMNSNDTRIATSTAELAIRYAVSNVLKEDKAYQPYHINANGQGGYSIQFAANMPAAARSAFNRSMQTWTCYTNINWVADAVTSTANTTAEDNINLVRLAGPGDLPTNVLGRTVSRYEGCQTGTTFSYLVSEFDFEFNDRSNWQFGPATPTANQYDFQTTTLHELGHAHQLAHIIQPRSVMHYSIARAQVTRTLSGRNDVEGGNHVASRSFQNNICSPTRMVPLVATNCPQPTELLSFEATLQTNGTALLSWVSQTETNLAFYEIQKSINGIAWYPLGSQTVAGAGRTYSFTDSRPATGFTYYRLRLVTQNDLYNYSPSRRVGTETNLAFGLQLFPNPITQNSLHFEYQTPANGRILIRVYDIIGREHALLARNVTPGNNPFYLDVPGLKSGLYVLQIIQEKEVHQARFIKR
;
A
#
# COMPACT_ATOMS: atom_id res chain seq x y z
N MET A 1 45.60 17.55 53.73
CA MET A 1 44.13 17.52 53.53
C MET A 1 43.72 18.67 52.61
N SER A 2 42.49 18.61 52.07
CA SER A 2 41.73 19.62 51.29
C SER A 2 42.16 21.10 51.32
N GLY A 3 42.02 21.81 50.18
CA GLY A 3 42.14 23.29 50.05
C GLY A 3 43.16 23.73 48.98
N LYS A 4 42.89 23.69 47.67
CA LYS A 4 42.13 24.64 46.81
C LYS A 4 42.68 26.08 46.71
N ILE A 5 42.87 26.52 45.45
CA ILE A 5 43.01 27.89 44.91
C ILE A 5 44.44 28.49 44.77
N SER A 6 44.88 28.41 43.51
CA SER A 6 45.87 29.20 42.74
C SER A 6 46.06 30.67 43.14
N CYS A 7 47.30 31.19 43.05
CA CYS A 7 47.76 32.03 41.92
C CYS A 7 49.23 32.48 42.05
N PHE A 8 50.01 32.47 40.96
CA PHE A 8 51.27 33.22 40.85
C PHE A 8 51.61 33.61 39.39
N LEU A 9 52.29 34.74 39.20
CA LEU A 9 52.53 35.39 37.89
C LEU A 9 53.91 35.05 37.27
N ARG A 10 54.00 35.11 35.93
CA ARG A 10 54.99 35.87 35.10
C ARG A 10 54.58 35.79 33.61
N PHE A 11 54.54 36.87 32.79
CA PHE A 11 55.66 37.64 32.18
C PHE A 11 56.66 36.70 31.46
N TRP A 12 57.13 36.84 30.20
CA TRP A 12 57.20 37.91 29.17
C TRP A 12 57.69 37.23 27.82
N PHE A 13 57.75 37.75 26.57
CA PHE A 13 57.26 38.93 25.82
C PHE A 13 57.52 38.75 24.28
N ILE A 14 56.83 39.47 23.38
CA ILE A 14 57.20 39.86 21.96
C ILE A 14 57.59 38.77 20.90
N GLY A 15 57.16 38.89 19.62
CA GLY A 15 57.82 38.12 18.52
C GLY A 15 57.19 37.95 17.11
N ILE A 16 56.87 39.05 16.40
CA ILE A 16 56.71 39.23 14.92
C ILE A 16 56.74 38.01 13.93
N LYS A 17 55.70 37.94 13.06
CA LYS A 17 55.57 37.48 11.62
C LYS A 17 56.81 36.89 10.90
N ALA A 18 56.78 35.90 9.98
CA ALA A 18 55.77 35.53 8.96
C ALA A 18 56.07 34.18 8.22
N PHE A 19 55.16 33.79 7.28
CA PHE A 19 55.29 32.88 6.11
C PHE A 19 55.18 31.34 6.23
N MET A 20 54.45 30.76 5.25
CA MET A 20 54.33 29.34 4.82
C MET A 20 53.70 28.31 5.80
N LEU A 21 52.96 27.28 5.35
CA LEU A 21 52.15 27.09 4.13
C LEU A 21 51.10 25.96 4.35
N PHE A 22 49.95 26.03 3.66
CA PHE A 22 49.01 24.94 3.29
C PHE A 22 49.25 23.49 3.79
N TRP A 23 48.35 22.95 4.63
CA TRP A 23 47.42 21.85 4.30
C TRP A 23 46.55 21.45 5.51
N PHE A 24 45.23 21.56 5.40
CA PHE A 24 44.26 20.70 6.10
C PHE A 24 42.89 20.83 5.42
N LEU A 25 42.48 19.81 4.66
CA LEU A 25 41.07 19.69 4.23
C LEU A 25 40.24 19.30 5.45
N ALA A 26 39.32 20.17 5.86
CA ALA A 26 38.27 19.81 6.81
C ALA A 26 37.24 18.92 6.10
N ILE A 27 37.44 17.60 6.16
CA ILE A 27 36.40 16.63 5.80
C ILE A 27 35.29 16.76 6.84
N MET A 28 34.26 17.54 6.52
CA MET A 28 33.02 17.52 7.29
C MET A 28 32.33 16.16 7.06
N PRO A 29 31.94 15.42 8.11
CA PRO A 29 31.13 14.24 7.93
C PRO A 29 29.75 14.68 7.42
N GLU A 30 29.31 14.14 6.29
CA GLU A 30 27.92 14.31 5.86
C GLU A 30 27.00 13.70 6.91
N THR A 31 26.21 14.54 7.57
CA THR A 31 25.11 14.07 8.41
C THR A 31 24.05 13.49 7.48
N GLY A 32 24.02 12.15 7.40
CA GLY A 32 23.16 11.42 6.50
C GLY A 32 21.69 11.85 6.63
N LYS A 33 21.19 12.57 5.62
CA LYS A 33 19.76 12.80 5.46
C LYS A 33 19.06 11.44 5.31
N ALA A 34 17.81 11.38 5.77
CA ALA A 34 16.94 10.27 5.39
C ALA A 34 16.85 10.22 3.85
N GLN A 35 16.64 9.01 3.31
CA GLN A 35 16.30 8.86 1.91
C GLN A 35 14.80 9.10 1.81
N ASP A 36 14.39 10.23 1.23
CA ASP A 36 13.01 10.70 1.24
C ASP A 36 12.16 10.14 0.06
N ALA A 37 12.36 8.88 -0.34
CA ALA A 37 11.58 8.26 -1.43
C ALA A 37 11.52 6.72 -1.43
N CYS A 38 10.48 6.18 -2.09
CA CYS A 38 10.20 4.74 -2.20
C CYS A 38 11.30 4.00 -2.94
N MET A 39 12.07 3.19 -2.20
CA MET A 39 13.03 2.22 -2.75
C MET A 39 14.07 2.81 -3.71
N LEU A 40 14.28 4.12 -3.68
CA LEU A 40 15.19 4.85 -4.56
C LEU A 40 16.46 5.25 -3.81
N ILE A 41 17.59 5.18 -4.52
CA ILE A 41 18.85 5.79 -4.11
C ILE A 41 18.92 7.18 -4.77
N PRO A 42 19.20 8.27 -4.02
CA PRO A 42 19.29 9.61 -4.59
C PRO A 42 20.21 9.69 -5.82
N MET A 43 19.69 10.21 -6.92
CA MET A 43 20.40 10.36 -8.19
C MET A 43 20.72 11.85 -8.40
N PRO A 44 21.99 12.28 -8.31
CA PRO A 44 22.36 13.69 -8.46
C PRO A 44 21.85 14.30 -9.77
N LEU A 45 21.51 15.58 -9.75
CA LEU A 45 21.08 16.31 -10.96
C LEU A 45 22.15 16.23 -12.07
N ALA A 46 23.43 16.26 -11.70
CA ALA A 46 24.55 16.09 -12.63
C ALA A 46 24.51 14.74 -13.37
N GLN A 47 24.26 13.63 -12.67
CA GLN A 47 24.13 12.31 -13.28
C GLN A 47 22.91 12.24 -14.22
N ARG A 48 21.78 12.84 -13.82
CA ARG A 48 20.59 12.93 -14.69
C ARG A 48 20.87 13.77 -15.94
N VAL A 49 21.60 14.87 -15.82
CA VAL A 49 21.98 15.72 -16.95
C VAL A 49 22.93 14.99 -17.90
N GLU A 50 23.99 14.36 -17.38
CA GLU A 50 24.99 13.60 -18.15
C GLU A 50 24.33 12.48 -18.98
N GLN A 51 23.55 11.62 -18.31
CA GLN A 51 23.06 10.35 -18.87
C GLN A 51 21.82 10.52 -19.77
N ALA A 52 21.04 11.59 -19.59
CA ALA A 52 19.87 11.86 -20.44
C ALA A 52 20.26 12.31 -21.86
N THR A 53 19.76 11.61 -22.87
CA THR A 53 19.97 11.95 -24.29
C THR A 53 19.16 13.17 -24.74
N VAL A 54 17.98 13.37 -24.15
CA VAL A 54 17.12 14.54 -24.34
C VAL A 54 16.65 15.01 -22.98
N ILE A 55 16.59 16.32 -22.77
CA ILE A 55 15.98 16.92 -21.57
C ILE A 55 15.01 18.00 -22.06
N LEU A 56 13.75 17.96 -21.62
CA LEU A 56 12.72 18.88 -22.11
C LEU A 56 11.70 19.26 -21.05
N GLU A 57 11.05 20.41 -21.25
CA GLU A 57 9.80 20.77 -20.58
C GLU A 57 8.62 20.34 -21.45
N GLY A 58 7.66 19.62 -20.86
CA GLY A 58 6.45 19.21 -21.58
C GLY A 58 5.24 18.94 -20.69
N LYS A 59 4.08 18.70 -21.33
CA LYS A 59 2.79 18.36 -20.69
C LYS A 59 2.17 17.13 -21.33
N VAL A 60 1.70 16.19 -20.52
CA VAL A 60 0.98 14.99 -20.95
C VAL A 60 -0.39 15.38 -21.49
N LEU A 61 -0.62 15.23 -22.79
CA LEU A 61 -1.90 15.54 -23.44
C LEU A 61 -2.87 14.35 -23.46
N ALA A 62 -2.33 13.13 -23.63
CA ALA A 62 -3.12 11.91 -23.76
C ALA A 62 -2.29 10.70 -23.30
N GLN A 63 -2.97 9.61 -22.95
CA GLN A 63 -2.37 8.35 -22.51
C GLN A 63 -3.07 7.18 -23.17
N LYS A 64 -2.32 6.12 -23.52
CA LYS A 64 -2.86 4.89 -24.10
C LYS A 64 -2.04 3.68 -23.67
N SER A 65 -2.67 2.73 -22.99
CA SER A 65 -2.01 1.47 -22.60
C SER A 65 -2.05 0.44 -23.74
N PHE A 66 -1.00 -0.39 -23.81
CA PHE A 66 -0.81 -1.40 -24.84
C PHE A 66 0.05 -2.56 -24.33
N TRP A 67 -0.11 -3.73 -24.94
CA TRP A 67 0.76 -4.90 -24.71
C TRP A 67 2.06 -4.80 -25.51
N ASP A 68 3.14 -5.39 -24.99
CA ASP A 68 4.33 -5.70 -25.79
C ASP A 68 4.03 -6.71 -26.93
N ALA A 69 5.04 -6.99 -27.75
CA ALA A 69 4.94 -7.87 -28.93
C ALA A 69 4.61 -9.34 -28.58
N ARG A 70 4.74 -9.75 -27.32
CA ARG A 70 4.53 -11.11 -26.83
C ARG A 70 3.31 -11.24 -25.92
N GLN A 71 2.63 -10.13 -25.62
CA GLN A 71 1.56 -10.02 -24.63
C GLN A 71 2.01 -10.44 -23.21
N GLN A 72 3.26 -10.14 -22.86
CA GLN A 72 3.83 -10.48 -21.54
C GLN A 72 3.66 -9.34 -20.52
N ASN A 73 3.85 -8.09 -20.92
CA ASN A 73 3.70 -6.92 -20.05
C ASN A 73 2.90 -5.80 -20.73
N ILE A 74 2.16 -5.03 -19.92
CA ILE A 74 1.43 -3.83 -20.32
C ILE A 74 2.29 -2.59 -20.06
N TYR A 75 2.32 -1.70 -21.05
CA TYR A 75 2.98 -0.39 -21.01
C TYR A 75 1.97 0.71 -21.35
N THR A 76 2.30 1.96 -21.05
CA THR A 76 1.48 3.12 -21.40
C THR A 76 2.29 4.13 -22.19
N ALA A 77 1.81 4.46 -23.39
CA ALA A 77 2.32 5.55 -24.20
C ALA A 77 1.68 6.85 -23.72
N ASN A 78 2.50 7.83 -23.39
CA ASN A 78 2.10 9.15 -22.93
C ASN A 78 2.46 10.15 -24.04
N THR A 79 1.46 10.72 -24.70
CA THR A 79 1.68 11.80 -25.68
C THR A 79 2.03 13.07 -24.92
N VAL A 80 3.27 13.51 -25.02
CA VAL A 80 3.76 14.70 -24.31
C VAL A 80 4.04 15.82 -25.31
N GLU A 81 3.36 16.94 -25.12
CA GLU A 81 3.60 18.18 -25.85
C GLU A 81 4.84 18.90 -25.31
N VAL A 82 5.69 19.39 -26.21
CA VAL A 82 7.00 19.98 -25.87
C VAL A 82 6.93 21.51 -25.91
N PHE A 83 7.36 22.15 -24.82
CA PHE A 83 7.49 23.61 -24.72
C PHE A 83 8.94 24.05 -24.92
N LYS A 84 9.88 23.41 -24.23
CA LYS A 84 11.29 23.80 -24.19
C LYS A 84 12.18 22.56 -24.28
N ILE A 85 13.32 22.65 -24.96
CA ILE A 85 14.37 21.64 -24.97
C ILE A 85 15.59 22.23 -24.26
N PHE A 86 16.22 21.45 -23.38
CA PHE A 86 17.40 21.80 -22.60
C PHE A 86 18.64 21.00 -23.05
N LYS A 87 18.47 19.74 -23.46
CA LYS A 87 19.52 18.87 -24.04
C LYS A 87 18.95 18.03 -25.18
N GLY A 88 19.80 17.67 -26.13
CA GLY A 88 19.45 16.82 -27.28
C GLY A 88 18.74 17.58 -28.41
N GLN A 89 18.27 16.83 -29.41
CA GLN A 89 17.50 17.36 -30.54
C GLN A 89 16.25 16.52 -30.78
N LEU A 90 15.15 17.19 -31.12
CA LEU A 90 13.92 16.57 -31.63
C LEU A 90 13.71 17.06 -33.06
N ALA A 91 13.22 16.19 -33.95
CA ALA A 91 13.09 16.44 -35.39
C ALA A 91 11.90 17.37 -35.72
N ASN A 92 11.95 18.62 -35.22
CA ASN A 92 10.87 19.62 -35.24
C ASN A 92 9.54 19.15 -34.61
N ALA A 93 9.56 18.04 -33.87
CA ALA A 93 8.39 17.45 -33.25
C ALA A 93 7.90 18.32 -32.07
N THR A 94 6.66 18.80 -32.16
CA THR A 94 5.95 19.51 -31.09
C THR A 94 5.37 18.56 -30.03
N GLN A 95 5.33 17.26 -30.32
CA GLN A 95 4.88 16.19 -29.44
C GLN A 95 5.84 15.00 -29.54
N ILE A 96 6.00 14.26 -28.44
CA ILE A 96 6.73 12.98 -28.39
C ILE A 96 5.89 11.91 -27.69
N GLU A 97 6.31 10.65 -27.79
CA GLU A 97 5.81 9.56 -26.95
C GLU A 97 6.82 9.26 -25.83
N ILE A 98 6.39 9.40 -24.58
CA ILE A 98 7.11 8.84 -23.41
C ILE A 98 6.42 7.54 -23.02
N ILE A 99 7.16 6.43 -22.95
CA ILE A 99 6.65 5.13 -22.52
C ILE A 99 6.91 4.95 -21.02
N THR A 100 5.86 4.58 -20.29
CA THR A 100 5.92 4.20 -18.87
C THR A 100 5.45 2.75 -18.68
N GLU A 101 5.95 2.08 -17.65
CA GLU A 101 5.57 0.71 -17.30
C GLU A 101 4.17 0.66 -16.67
N GLY A 102 3.44 -0.42 -16.92
CA GLY A 102 2.07 -0.60 -16.43
C GLY A 102 1.02 0.13 -17.26
N GLY A 103 -0.24 -0.07 -16.89
CA GLY A 103 -1.41 0.40 -17.62
C GLY A 103 -2.57 -0.58 -17.59
N THR A 104 -3.64 -0.29 -18.34
CA THR A 104 -4.86 -1.14 -18.41
C THR A 104 -5.23 -1.46 -19.86
N VAL A 105 -5.37 -2.75 -20.19
CA VAL A 105 -5.85 -3.21 -21.50
C VAL A 105 -7.05 -4.13 -21.31
N GLY A 106 -8.24 -3.65 -21.72
CA GLY A 106 -9.50 -4.34 -21.45
C GLY A 106 -9.76 -4.41 -19.94
N ASN A 107 -9.87 -5.63 -19.41
CA ASN A 107 -10.01 -5.87 -17.97
C ASN A 107 -8.68 -6.18 -17.25
N LYS A 108 -7.55 -6.28 -17.95
CA LYS A 108 -6.24 -6.56 -17.33
C LYS A 108 -5.49 -5.26 -17.02
N MET A 109 -4.90 -5.16 -15.84
CA MET A 109 -4.06 -4.03 -15.42
C MET A 109 -2.74 -4.52 -14.83
N HIS A 110 -1.63 -3.91 -15.20
CA HIS A 110 -0.32 -4.13 -14.54
C HIS A 110 0.08 -2.86 -13.79
N VAL A 111 0.52 -3.01 -12.54
CA VAL A 111 1.03 -1.92 -11.69
C VAL A 111 2.38 -2.33 -11.11
N TYR A 112 3.35 -1.43 -11.24
CA TYR A 112 4.72 -1.61 -10.76
C TYR A 112 4.94 -0.68 -9.56
N SER A 113 5.48 -1.18 -8.43
CA SER A 113 5.94 -0.32 -7.33
C SER A 113 7.22 0.42 -7.72
N ALA A 114 7.54 1.52 -7.03
CA ALA A 114 8.71 2.37 -7.27
C ALA A 114 8.88 2.95 -8.71
N THR A 115 7.86 2.87 -9.59
CA THR A 115 7.94 3.41 -10.96
C THR A 115 7.12 4.69 -11.19
N LEU A 116 7.54 5.45 -12.21
CA LEU A 116 6.85 6.63 -12.69
C LEU A 116 5.58 6.26 -13.47
N SER A 117 4.43 6.47 -12.82
CA SER A 117 3.12 6.55 -13.49
C SER A 117 2.80 8.03 -13.76
N LEU A 118 2.78 8.41 -15.04
CA LEU A 118 2.34 9.74 -15.48
C LEU A 118 0.81 9.81 -15.48
N GLN A 119 0.26 11.04 -15.45
CA GLN A 119 -1.17 11.32 -15.58
C GLN A 119 -1.41 12.40 -16.65
N GLN A 120 -2.53 12.33 -17.36
CA GLN A 120 -2.98 13.40 -18.26
C GLN A 120 -3.01 14.76 -17.54
N GLY A 121 -2.51 15.80 -18.20
CA GLY A 121 -2.41 17.15 -17.64
C GLY A 121 -1.18 17.41 -16.75
N GLN A 122 -0.45 16.38 -16.28
CA GLN A 122 0.84 16.57 -15.62
C GLN A 122 1.85 17.23 -16.58
N GLN A 123 2.76 18.01 -16.01
CA GLN A 123 3.83 18.68 -16.75
C GLN A 123 5.04 18.90 -15.86
N GLY A 124 6.20 19.13 -16.47
CA GLY A 124 7.47 19.28 -15.77
C GLY A 124 8.67 19.14 -16.69
N ILE A 125 9.86 19.00 -16.10
CA ILE A 125 11.08 18.62 -16.81
C ILE A 125 11.20 17.11 -16.84
N PHE A 126 11.41 16.55 -18.03
CA PHE A 126 11.68 15.13 -18.27
C PHE A 126 13.14 14.93 -18.69
N PHE A 127 13.80 13.95 -18.08
CA PHE A 127 15.12 13.45 -18.45
C PHE A 127 14.93 12.14 -19.21
N LEU A 128 15.37 12.09 -20.48
CA LEU A 128 14.92 11.09 -21.44
C LEU A 128 16.05 10.29 -22.08
N GLU A 129 15.85 8.98 -22.14
CA GLU A 129 16.66 8.02 -22.89
C GLU A 129 15.83 7.40 -24.03
N PRO A 130 16.45 6.89 -25.12
CA PRO A 130 15.72 6.24 -26.20
C PRO A 130 14.98 5.01 -25.68
N SER A 131 13.70 4.86 -26.02
CA SER A 131 12.91 3.76 -25.51
C SER A 131 13.19 2.45 -26.24
N ASN A 132 13.44 1.37 -25.50
CA ASN A 132 13.58 0.02 -26.04
C ASN A 132 12.25 -0.56 -26.62
N PHE A 133 11.12 0.13 -26.45
CA PHE A 133 9.78 -0.34 -26.87
C PHE A 133 9.46 -0.03 -28.34
N THR A 134 10.01 -0.86 -29.23
CA THR A 134 9.97 -0.75 -30.70
C THR A 134 8.62 -1.09 -31.37
N ASN A 135 7.55 -1.34 -30.60
CA ASN A 135 6.25 -1.80 -31.11
C ASN A 135 5.55 -0.74 -32.01
N ALA A 136 5.82 -0.76 -33.32
CA ALA A 136 5.48 0.31 -34.26
C ALA A 136 3.97 0.53 -34.48
N ASN A 137 3.15 -0.52 -34.34
CA ASN A 137 1.71 -0.52 -34.70
C ASN A 137 0.82 0.41 -33.84
N GLN A 138 1.39 1.16 -32.89
CA GLN A 138 0.67 2.17 -32.10
C GLN A 138 1.41 3.51 -31.97
N ALA A 139 2.50 3.73 -32.73
CA ALA A 139 3.29 4.96 -32.62
C ALA A 139 2.64 6.17 -33.32
N LEU A 140 2.96 7.38 -32.84
CA LEU A 140 2.74 8.59 -33.62
C LEU A 140 3.62 8.54 -34.90
N PRO A 141 3.10 8.92 -36.09
CA PRO A 141 3.86 8.86 -37.33
C PRO A 141 5.17 9.66 -37.27
N GLY A 142 6.30 8.95 -37.34
CA GLY A 142 7.65 9.54 -37.35
C GLY A 142 8.22 9.96 -35.98
N SER A 143 7.57 9.65 -34.85
CA SER A 143 8.09 10.01 -33.53
C SER A 143 9.12 9.02 -33.00
N THR A 144 10.28 9.51 -32.56
CA THR A 144 11.16 8.76 -31.64
C THR A 144 10.45 8.59 -30.29
N ARG A 145 10.50 7.37 -29.74
CA ARG A 145 9.99 7.06 -28.39
C ARG A 145 11.07 7.23 -27.34
N TYR A 146 10.67 7.70 -26.17
CA TYR A 146 11.56 7.89 -25.03
C TYR A 146 11.07 7.14 -23.78
N SER A 147 12.00 6.72 -22.94
CA SER A 147 11.75 6.32 -21.55
C SER A 147 12.30 7.42 -20.62
N VAL A 148 11.79 7.49 -19.38
CA VAL A 148 12.29 8.47 -18.40
C VAL A 148 13.47 7.88 -17.62
N TYR A 149 14.66 8.45 -17.83
CA TYR A 149 15.89 7.98 -17.21
C TYR A 149 15.82 8.10 -15.68
N GLY A 150 16.02 6.98 -14.98
CA GLY A 150 15.87 6.94 -13.51
C GLY A 150 14.42 7.02 -13.03
N SER A 151 13.43 6.78 -13.90
CA SER A 151 12.01 6.66 -13.53
C SER A 151 11.50 7.90 -12.78
N LEU A 152 11.01 7.76 -11.54
CA LEU A 152 10.49 8.85 -10.71
C LEU A 152 11.50 10.00 -10.53
N GLN A 153 12.82 9.74 -10.56
CA GLN A 153 13.85 10.77 -10.40
C GLN A 153 14.09 11.58 -11.68
N GLY A 154 13.72 11.04 -12.84
CA GLY A 154 13.83 11.69 -14.15
C GLY A 154 12.65 12.59 -14.50
N PHE A 155 11.72 12.85 -13.56
CA PHE A 155 10.61 13.77 -13.76
C PHE A 155 10.54 14.81 -12.63
N ILE A 156 10.93 16.04 -12.92
CA ILE A 156 10.73 17.19 -12.03
C ILE A 156 9.33 17.74 -12.30
N ARG A 157 8.35 17.24 -11.57
CA ARG A 157 6.92 17.58 -11.71
C ARG A 157 6.66 19.02 -11.28
N TYR A 158 5.94 19.79 -12.08
CA TYR A 158 5.48 21.13 -11.73
C TYR A 158 4.19 21.09 -10.91
N ASN A 159 4.11 21.97 -9.91
CA ASN A 159 2.87 22.38 -9.26
C ASN A 159 2.52 23.78 -9.76
N ILE A 160 1.66 23.82 -10.78
CA ILE A 160 1.35 25.05 -11.52
C ILE A 160 0.75 26.14 -10.61
N PRO A 161 -0.32 25.91 -9.83
CA PRO A 161 -0.89 26.94 -8.94
C PRO A 161 0.08 27.67 -8.01
N SER A 162 1.21 27.05 -7.64
CA SER A 162 2.24 27.66 -6.78
C SER A 162 3.55 28.02 -7.50
N HIS A 163 3.65 27.81 -8.82
CA HIS A 163 4.90 27.90 -9.60
C HIS A 163 6.10 27.11 -9.02
N THR A 164 5.85 26.12 -8.16
CA THR A 164 6.88 25.27 -7.54
C THR A 164 7.08 23.99 -8.35
N ALA A 165 8.14 23.23 -8.03
CA ALA A 165 8.33 21.90 -8.60
C ALA A 165 8.87 20.91 -7.57
N GLY A 166 8.81 19.62 -7.89
CA GLY A 166 9.33 18.56 -7.04
C GLY A 166 9.72 17.31 -7.81
N GLU A 167 10.75 16.65 -7.32
CA GLU A 167 11.15 15.28 -7.59
C GLU A 167 11.42 14.59 -6.24
N PRO A 168 11.49 13.25 -6.15
CA PRO A 168 11.41 12.54 -4.88
C PRO A 168 12.42 12.96 -3.79
N PHE A 169 13.59 13.49 -4.16
CA PHE A 169 14.61 13.95 -3.21
C PHE A 169 14.83 15.46 -3.17
N GLN A 170 14.13 16.24 -4.01
CA GLN A 170 14.34 17.68 -4.10
C GLN A 170 13.04 18.45 -4.40
N ALA A 171 12.65 19.31 -3.47
CA ALA A 171 11.63 20.35 -3.70
C ALA A 171 12.29 21.65 -4.21
N TYR A 172 11.62 22.30 -5.15
CA TYR A 172 12.01 23.60 -5.74
C TYR A 172 10.94 24.64 -5.41
N ARG A 173 11.36 25.77 -4.85
CA ARG A 173 10.47 26.87 -4.45
C ARG A 173 9.97 27.69 -5.65
N SER A 174 10.62 27.55 -6.80
CA SER A 174 10.28 28.25 -8.02
C SER A 174 10.85 27.55 -9.26
N ILE A 175 10.00 27.35 -10.28
CA ILE A 175 10.41 26.82 -11.58
C ILE A 175 11.42 27.76 -12.27
N SER A 176 11.18 29.07 -12.19
CA SER A 176 11.95 30.07 -12.94
C SER A 176 13.28 30.47 -12.28
N THR A 177 13.37 30.42 -10.95
CA THR A 177 14.59 30.82 -10.20
C THR A 177 15.38 29.65 -9.65
N ASP A 178 14.80 28.45 -9.57
CA ASP A 178 15.47 27.29 -8.98
C ASP A 178 15.68 26.19 -10.03
N VAL A 179 14.62 25.75 -10.73
CA VAL A 179 14.70 24.65 -11.71
C VAL A 179 15.51 25.05 -12.95
N TYR A 180 15.14 26.15 -13.63
CA TYR A 180 15.88 26.54 -14.85
C TYR A 180 17.35 26.90 -14.56
N PRO A 181 17.70 27.68 -13.51
CA PRO A 181 19.10 27.99 -13.25
C PRO A 181 19.93 26.78 -12.82
N ALA A 182 19.34 25.82 -12.11
CA ALA A 182 20.03 24.57 -11.77
C ALA A 182 20.34 23.71 -13.01
N LEU A 183 19.51 23.76 -14.07
CA LEU A 183 19.80 23.13 -15.36
C LEU A 183 20.83 23.93 -16.16
N LEU A 184 20.65 25.25 -16.28
CA LEU A 184 21.51 26.16 -17.05
C LEU A 184 22.93 26.30 -16.48
N ALA A 185 23.19 25.79 -15.27
CA ALA A 185 24.53 25.69 -14.70
C ALA A 185 25.42 24.62 -15.35
N PHE A 186 24.85 23.68 -16.13
CA PHE A 186 25.61 22.61 -16.80
C PHE A 186 25.97 23.02 -18.24
N PRO A 187 27.24 22.86 -18.68
CA PRO A 187 27.70 23.36 -19.98
C PRO A 187 27.12 22.61 -21.19
N GLU A 188 26.55 21.41 -20.98
CA GLU A 188 25.84 20.63 -22.00
C GLU A 188 24.40 21.12 -22.26
N ILE A 189 23.88 22.02 -21.41
CA ILE A 189 22.52 22.51 -21.50
C ILE A 189 22.47 23.75 -22.40
N THR A 190 21.60 23.71 -23.41
CA THR A 190 21.32 24.85 -24.29
C THR A 190 19.81 24.97 -24.47
N LEU A 191 19.23 25.99 -23.84
CA LEU A 191 17.78 26.20 -23.84
C LEU A 191 17.27 26.66 -25.21
N LYS A 192 16.42 25.82 -25.82
CA LYS A 192 15.66 26.12 -27.04
C LYS A 192 14.16 26.08 -26.73
N THR A 193 13.51 27.24 -26.71
CA THR A 193 12.03 27.30 -26.65
C THR A 193 11.45 26.86 -27.99
N ILE A 194 10.56 25.86 -27.96
CA ILE A 194 9.78 25.39 -29.12
C ILE A 194 8.47 26.17 -29.20
N LYS A 195 7.78 26.30 -28.05
CA LYS A 195 6.65 27.20 -27.87
C LYS A 195 6.50 27.58 -26.40
N GLU A 196 5.76 28.64 -26.15
CA GLU A 196 5.49 29.09 -24.78
C GLU A 196 4.53 28.15 -24.05
N ASN A 197 4.77 27.96 -22.75
CA ASN A 197 3.87 27.20 -21.88
C ASN A 197 2.74 28.11 -21.39
N PRO A 198 1.48 27.90 -21.84
CA PRO A 198 0.37 28.77 -21.48
C PRO A 198 0.02 28.66 -20.01
N ASP A 199 0.21 27.50 -19.38
CA ASP A 199 -0.15 27.27 -17.98
C ASP A 199 0.81 28.00 -17.02
N LEU A 200 2.05 28.25 -17.45
CA LEU A 200 3.04 29.03 -16.70
C LEU A 200 2.96 30.55 -16.96
N LYS A 201 2.27 30.98 -18.04
CA LYS A 201 1.99 32.40 -18.31
C LYS A 201 0.65 32.85 -17.75
N ASN A 202 -0.38 32.05 -17.94
CA ASN A 202 -1.78 32.36 -17.62
C ASN A 202 -2.14 31.89 -16.22
N ILE A 203 -1.29 32.19 -15.23
CA ILE A 203 -1.75 32.16 -13.84
C ILE A 203 -2.48 33.49 -13.61
N PRO A 204 -3.78 33.47 -13.23
CA PRO A 204 -4.47 34.70 -12.86
C PRO A 204 -3.75 35.27 -11.66
N ILE A 205 -3.10 36.42 -11.83
CA ILE A 205 -2.30 37.02 -10.75
C ILE A 205 -3.28 37.42 -9.64
N TYR A 206 -3.28 36.68 -8.54
CA TYR A 206 -4.10 36.96 -7.34
C TYR A 206 -3.60 38.20 -6.55
N THR A 207 -2.99 39.15 -7.26
CA THR A 207 -2.65 40.51 -6.81
C THR A 207 -3.45 41.57 -7.56
N THR A 208 -4.57 41.22 -8.22
CA THR A 208 -5.62 42.20 -8.51
C THR A 208 -6.25 42.65 -7.19
N PRO A 209 -6.06 43.90 -6.74
CA PRO A 209 -6.90 44.43 -5.68
C PRO A 209 -8.32 44.50 -6.24
N LEU A 210 -9.29 43.84 -5.58
CA LEU A 210 -10.68 43.78 -6.03
C LEU A 210 -11.29 45.18 -6.18
N SER A 211 -11.21 45.73 -7.40
CA SER A 211 -11.88 46.97 -7.81
C SER A 211 -13.39 46.79 -7.89
N ASN A 212 -13.84 45.55 -8.12
CA ASN A 212 -15.20 45.10 -7.84
C ASN A 212 -15.46 45.14 -6.33
N ARG A 213 -15.91 46.30 -5.83
CA ARG A 213 -16.33 46.52 -4.43
C ARG A 213 -17.41 45.55 -3.94
N ALA A 214 -18.13 44.88 -4.84
CA ALA A 214 -19.13 43.87 -4.53
C ALA A 214 -18.55 42.54 -4.01
N ALA A 215 -17.26 42.23 -4.25
CA ALA A 215 -16.66 40.93 -3.92
C ALA A 215 -15.98 40.87 -2.52
N ARG A 216 -16.26 41.84 -1.63
CA ARG A 216 -15.50 42.04 -0.38
C ARG A 216 -16.11 41.43 0.90
N THR A 217 -17.06 40.50 0.77
CA THR A 217 -17.79 39.91 1.91
C THR A 217 -17.73 38.38 2.01
N GLN A 218 -17.10 37.68 1.05
CA GLN A 218 -16.94 36.23 1.13
C GLN A 218 -15.70 35.84 1.95
N ALA A 219 -15.93 35.16 3.08
CA ALA A 219 -14.89 34.66 3.96
C ALA A 219 -14.08 33.54 3.30
N ILE A 220 -12.88 33.29 3.84
CA ILE A 220 -12.00 32.20 3.40
C ILE A 220 -12.57 30.88 3.95
N PRO A 221 -12.57 29.75 3.20
CA PRO A 221 -12.88 28.45 3.77
C PRO A 221 -12.01 28.18 5.01
N ALA A 222 -12.61 27.66 6.08
CA ALA A 222 -11.92 27.38 7.34
C ALA A 222 -12.22 25.94 7.78
N ILE A 223 -11.18 25.14 8.05
CA ILE A 223 -11.31 23.79 8.59
C ILE A 223 -11.24 23.89 10.12
N THR A 224 -12.36 23.69 10.80
CA THR A 224 -12.44 23.70 12.26
C THR A 224 -12.06 22.36 12.88
N GLY A 225 -12.16 21.27 12.11
CA GLY A 225 -11.77 19.94 12.55
C GLY A 225 -12.04 18.86 11.51
N PHE A 226 -11.74 17.61 11.87
CA PHE A 226 -12.11 16.42 11.13
C PHE A 226 -12.22 15.23 12.08
N SER A 227 -12.99 14.21 11.69
CA SER A 227 -13.19 13.00 12.48
C SER A 227 -13.40 11.77 11.58
N PRO A 228 -12.79 10.61 11.89
CA PRO A 228 -11.78 10.41 12.95
C PRO A 228 -10.44 11.11 12.63
N ASP A 229 -9.62 11.35 13.64
CA ASP A 229 -8.25 11.88 13.48
C ASP A 229 -7.28 10.83 12.91
N THR A 230 -7.61 9.55 13.11
CA THR A 230 -6.80 8.38 12.78
C THR A 230 -7.59 7.42 11.90
N ILE A 231 -7.27 7.36 10.62
CA ILE A 231 -8.05 6.67 9.59
C ILE A 231 -7.15 5.75 8.72
N THR A 232 -7.71 5.15 7.68
CA THR A 232 -7.03 4.27 6.72
C THR A 232 -7.42 4.68 5.30
N ALA A 233 -6.50 4.54 4.34
CA ALA A 233 -6.71 4.96 2.96
C ALA A 233 -7.06 3.78 2.05
N GLY A 234 -7.93 3.99 1.05
CA GLY A 234 -8.33 2.96 0.08
C GLY A 234 -9.30 1.89 0.60
N THR A 235 -9.45 1.76 1.92
CA THR A 235 -10.36 0.81 2.60
C THR A 235 -11.84 1.10 2.38
N GLY A 236 -12.18 2.32 1.95
CA GLY A 236 -13.55 2.86 1.98
C GLY A 236 -13.90 3.56 3.29
N ALA A 237 -12.95 3.74 4.22
CA ALA A 237 -13.16 4.51 5.44
C ALA A 237 -13.54 5.97 5.15
N ILE A 238 -14.53 6.47 5.89
CA ILE A 238 -15.14 7.78 5.68
C ILE A 238 -14.51 8.80 6.63
N LEU A 239 -14.01 9.91 6.07
CA LEU A 239 -13.63 11.10 6.81
C LEU A 239 -14.80 12.09 6.80
N THR A 240 -15.10 12.69 7.95
CA THR A 240 -15.98 13.86 8.06
C THR A 240 -15.13 15.06 8.40
N ILE A 241 -15.09 16.06 7.52
CA ILE A 241 -14.39 17.35 7.72
C ILE A 241 -15.43 18.37 8.17
N THR A 242 -15.16 19.13 9.22
CA THR A 242 -16.01 20.21 9.71
C THR A 242 -15.35 21.57 9.51
N GLY A 243 -16.15 22.59 9.26
CA GLY A 243 -15.63 23.93 8.98
C GLY A 243 -16.71 24.97 8.72
N GLU A 244 -16.30 26.01 7.99
CA GLU A 244 -17.14 27.13 7.56
C GLU A 244 -16.73 27.56 6.14
N ASN A 245 -17.67 28.09 5.36
CA ASN A 245 -17.44 28.64 4.03
C ASN A 245 -16.85 27.63 3.03
N PHE A 246 -17.27 26.36 3.08
CA PHE A 246 -16.96 25.35 2.05
C PHE A 246 -17.85 25.45 0.80
N GLY A 247 -18.95 26.21 0.85
CA GLY A 247 -19.97 26.31 -0.17
C GLY A 247 -21.07 25.26 -0.01
N ASN A 248 -22.34 25.65 -0.23
CA ASN A 248 -23.51 24.78 -0.06
C ASN A 248 -23.55 23.55 -0.98
N THR A 249 -22.74 23.51 -2.05
CA THR A 249 -22.55 22.34 -2.93
C THR A 249 -21.09 22.27 -3.38
N ARG A 250 -20.61 21.06 -3.66
CA ARG A 250 -19.20 20.82 -4.04
C ARG A 250 -18.77 21.65 -5.25
N GLY A 251 -19.54 21.61 -6.33
CA GLY A 251 -19.15 22.22 -7.62
C GLY A 251 -17.73 21.81 -8.05
N THR A 252 -16.88 22.81 -8.28
CA THR A 252 -15.43 22.72 -8.57
C THR A 252 -14.55 22.62 -7.32
N GLY A 253 -15.11 22.72 -6.12
CA GLY A 253 -14.42 22.54 -4.85
C GLY A 253 -13.91 21.10 -4.67
N PHE A 254 -12.86 20.94 -3.89
CA PHE A 254 -12.21 19.65 -3.67
C PHE A 254 -11.55 19.57 -2.29
N VAL A 255 -11.30 18.34 -1.84
CA VAL A 255 -10.40 18.01 -0.73
C VAL A 255 -9.05 17.58 -1.29
N GLU A 256 -7.96 17.96 -0.61
CA GLU A 256 -6.59 17.54 -0.90
C GLU A 256 -5.95 16.85 0.32
N PHE A 257 -5.33 15.69 0.11
CA PHE A 257 -4.58 14.92 1.10
C PHE A 257 -3.09 14.94 0.77
N LYS A 258 -2.21 14.79 1.76
CA LYS A 258 -0.78 14.51 1.52
C LYS A 258 -0.60 13.25 0.69
N ASN A 259 0.37 13.23 -0.22
CA ASN A 259 0.71 12.02 -0.97
C ASN A 259 1.68 11.12 -0.19
N ALA A 260 1.27 9.89 0.13
CA ALA A 260 2.10 8.94 0.86
C ALA A 260 3.35 8.51 0.07
N ASN A 261 3.29 8.52 -1.27
CA ASN A 261 4.37 8.05 -2.14
C ASN A 261 5.59 8.99 -2.17
N ASP A 262 5.46 10.24 -1.70
CA ASP A 262 6.50 11.28 -1.74
C ASP A 262 6.73 11.98 -0.39
N GLY A 263 6.44 11.27 0.71
CA GLY A 263 6.63 11.77 2.08
C GLY A 263 5.67 12.88 2.48
N GLY A 264 4.64 13.16 1.68
CA GLY A 264 3.76 14.30 1.83
C GLY A 264 4.40 15.60 1.33
N SER A 265 5.34 15.53 0.39
CA SER A 265 5.84 16.72 -0.31
C SER A 265 4.80 17.28 -1.28
N THR A 266 3.98 16.41 -1.91
CA THR A 266 2.85 16.83 -2.75
C THR A 266 1.48 16.45 -2.15
N PHE A 267 0.41 16.76 -2.89
CA PHE A 267 -0.97 16.48 -2.51
C PHE A 267 -1.69 15.71 -3.62
N ILE A 268 -2.66 14.87 -3.24
CA ILE A 268 -3.61 14.19 -4.13
C ILE A 268 -5.06 14.61 -3.83
N ARG A 269 -5.95 14.40 -4.80
CA ARG A 269 -7.40 14.62 -4.68
C ARG A 269 -8.14 13.28 -4.79
N PRO A 270 -9.24 13.06 -4.05
CA PRO A 270 -10.11 11.88 -4.24
C PRO A 270 -10.73 11.83 -5.64
N LEU A 271 -11.22 10.65 -6.03
CA LEU A 271 -12.08 10.48 -7.22
C LEU A 271 -13.41 11.21 -7.03
N ASP A 272 -14.16 11.48 -8.10
CA ASP A 272 -15.46 12.14 -7.97
C ASP A 272 -16.47 11.24 -7.24
N ALA A 273 -16.41 9.92 -7.45
CA ALA A 273 -17.17 8.90 -6.71
C ALA A 273 -16.72 8.63 -5.25
N ASP A 274 -15.68 9.30 -4.74
CA ASP A 274 -15.28 9.21 -3.33
C ASP A 274 -16.02 10.20 -2.42
N TYR A 275 -16.60 11.27 -2.97
CA TYR A 275 -17.41 12.23 -2.22
C TYR A 275 -18.78 11.64 -1.89
N ILE A 276 -19.22 11.81 -0.63
CA ILE A 276 -20.49 11.28 -0.10
C ILE A 276 -21.48 12.41 0.15
N SER A 277 -21.02 13.51 0.76
CA SER A 277 -21.82 14.71 0.97
C SER A 277 -20.93 15.96 1.05
N TRP A 278 -21.51 17.12 0.72
CA TRP A 278 -20.86 18.42 0.81
C TRP A 278 -21.91 19.49 1.15
N SER A 279 -21.67 20.23 2.22
CA SER A 279 -22.38 21.45 2.64
C SER A 279 -21.36 22.52 3.02
N ASP A 280 -21.82 23.74 3.33
CA ASP A 280 -20.92 24.85 3.67
C ASP A 280 -20.05 24.62 4.92
N ASN A 281 -20.47 23.68 5.78
CA ASN A 281 -19.85 23.40 7.07
C ASN A 281 -19.42 21.93 7.28
N ILE A 282 -19.84 20.99 6.43
CA ILE A 282 -19.52 19.57 6.55
C ILE A 282 -19.20 18.99 5.16
N ILE A 283 -18.09 18.27 5.05
CA ILE A 283 -17.78 17.44 3.88
C ILE A 283 -17.59 16.00 4.37
N GLN A 284 -18.24 15.03 3.72
CA GLN A 284 -17.99 13.61 3.94
C GLN A 284 -17.50 12.96 2.66
N LEU A 285 -16.43 12.17 2.79
CA LEU A 285 -15.76 11.50 1.68
C LEU A 285 -15.02 10.26 2.14
N LYS A 286 -14.73 9.36 1.21
CA LYS A 286 -13.78 8.24 1.42
C LYS A 286 -12.35 8.78 1.36
N VAL A 287 -11.44 8.19 2.13
CA VAL A 287 -10.02 8.52 2.07
C VAL A 287 -9.35 7.74 0.91
N PRO A 288 -8.80 8.41 -0.12
CA PRO A 288 -8.43 7.78 -1.38
C PRO A 288 -7.07 7.05 -1.34
N SER A 289 -6.96 5.97 -2.13
CA SER A 289 -5.68 5.37 -2.53
C SER A 289 -5.46 5.35 -4.05
N ILE A 290 -6.32 6.07 -4.79
CA ILE A 290 -6.18 6.41 -6.20
C ILE A 290 -6.53 7.90 -6.30
N PRO A 291 -5.76 8.73 -7.02
CA PRO A 291 -6.06 10.15 -7.16
C PRO A 291 -7.04 10.40 -8.30
N ALA A 292 -7.70 11.58 -8.29
CA ALA A 292 -8.40 12.12 -9.44
C ALA A 292 -7.52 12.07 -10.71
N GLY A 293 -8.04 11.49 -11.79
CA GLY A 293 -7.29 11.24 -13.03
C GLY A 293 -6.49 9.94 -13.08
N GLY A 294 -6.52 9.11 -12.01
CA GLY A 294 -5.86 7.80 -11.96
C GLY A 294 -4.35 7.84 -11.74
N GLY A 295 -3.68 6.68 -11.83
CA GLY A 295 -2.23 6.57 -11.60
C GLY A 295 -1.80 6.52 -10.12
N ASN A 296 -0.49 6.53 -9.87
CA ASN A 296 0.11 6.17 -8.57
C ASN A 296 0.10 7.31 -7.53
N GLY A 297 -1.01 7.52 -6.81
CA GLY A 297 -1.11 8.49 -5.71
C GLY A 297 -2.00 8.01 -4.55
N VAL A 298 -1.54 8.17 -3.31
CA VAL A 298 -2.14 7.55 -2.12
C VAL A 298 -2.25 8.56 -0.98
N ALA A 299 -3.36 8.61 -0.24
CA ALA A 299 -3.48 9.52 0.90
C ALA A 299 -2.55 9.09 2.05
N GLY A 300 -1.67 10.00 2.48
CA GLY A 300 -0.72 9.83 3.57
C GLY A 300 -1.00 10.73 4.76
N THR A 301 -0.27 10.50 5.86
CA THR A 301 -0.35 11.30 7.09
C THR A 301 0.03 12.76 6.85
N GLY A 302 -0.69 13.68 7.48
CA GLY A 302 -0.37 15.10 7.50
C GLY A 302 -1.60 16.02 7.38
N GLN A 303 -1.37 17.31 7.20
CA GLN A 303 -2.44 18.30 7.03
C GLN A 303 -3.28 18.05 5.76
N ILE A 304 -4.61 18.19 5.89
CA ILE A 304 -5.57 18.14 4.78
C ILE A 304 -5.91 19.56 4.29
N ARG A 305 -6.48 19.65 3.08
CA ARG A 305 -6.85 20.92 2.43
C ARG A 305 -8.26 20.88 1.86
N VAL A 306 -8.91 22.04 1.77
CA VAL A 306 -10.24 22.23 1.17
C VAL A 306 -10.27 23.49 0.31
N MET A 307 -10.81 23.40 -0.91
CA MET A 307 -11.15 24.54 -1.76
C MET A 307 -12.68 24.64 -1.93
N ASN A 308 -13.24 25.85 -1.91
CA ASN A 308 -14.66 26.13 -2.15
C ASN A 308 -14.99 26.02 -3.66
N SER A 309 -16.27 25.84 -4.01
CA SER A 309 -16.78 25.91 -5.40
C SER A 309 -16.69 27.30 -6.03
N ASN A 310 -16.81 28.36 -5.22
CA ASN A 310 -17.02 29.73 -5.67
C ASN A 310 -15.74 30.58 -5.63
N ASP A 311 -14.63 29.99 -5.16
CA ASP A 311 -13.42 30.71 -4.75
C ASP A 311 -12.21 29.78 -4.87
N THR A 312 -11.10 30.32 -5.37
CA THR A 312 -9.83 29.59 -5.58
C THR A 312 -8.93 29.60 -4.34
N ARG A 313 -9.34 30.25 -3.24
CA ARG A 313 -8.64 30.20 -1.95
C ARG A 313 -8.78 28.82 -1.30
N ILE A 314 -7.68 28.32 -0.73
CA ILE A 314 -7.57 26.98 -0.14
C ILE A 314 -7.35 27.08 1.38
N ALA A 315 -8.20 26.39 2.15
CA ALA A 315 -7.97 26.11 3.56
C ALA A 315 -6.93 24.99 3.74
N THR A 316 -6.10 25.07 4.77
CA THR A 316 -5.26 23.94 5.24
C THR A 316 -5.57 23.70 6.71
N SER A 317 -5.70 22.44 7.14
CA SER A 317 -5.97 22.11 8.53
C SER A 317 -4.76 22.42 9.43
N THR A 318 -5.02 22.85 10.66
CA THR A 318 -3.98 23.02 11.67
C THR A 318 -3.45 21.66 12.15
N ALA A 319 -4.36 20.76 12.51
CA ALA A 319 -4.07 19.38 12.88
C ALA A 319 -3.72 18.51 11.65
N GLU A 320 -3.00 17.42 11.90
CA GLU A 320 -2.64 16.41 10.92
C GLU A 320 -3.57 15.19 11.03
N LEU A 321 -3.99 14.65 9.88
CA LEU A 321 -4.72 13.39 9.79
C LEU A 321 -3.72 12.23 9.80
N ALA A 322 -3.89 11.25 10.67
CA ALA A 322 -3.03 10.08 10.75
C ALA A 322 -3.56 8.91 9.89
N ILE A 323 -2.78 8.48 8.89
CA ILE A 323 -3.11 7.30 8.06
C ILE A 323 -2.37 6.08 8.63
N ARG A 324 -3.12 5.14 9.24
CA ARG A 324 -2.54 3.92 9.82
C ARG A 324 -1.98 2.97 8.77
N TYR A 325 -2.77 2.69 7.74
CA TYR A 325 -2.39 1.88 6.60
C TYR A 325 -3.19 2.31 5.38
N ALA A 326 -2.67 1.98 4.20
CA ALA A 326 -3.31 2.24 2.92
C ALA A 326 -3.43 0.93 2.13
N VAL A 327 -4.53 0.75 1.39
CA VAL A 327 -4.77 -0.42 0.54
C VAL A 327 -4.64 -0.01 -0.93
N SER A 328 -3.81 -0.74 -1.68
CA SER A 328 -3.67 -0.60 -3.13
C SER A 328 -4.99 -0.98 -3.81
N ASN A 329 -5.54 -0.04 -4.57
CA ASN A 329 -6.80 -0.21 -5.29
C ASN A 329 -6.58 -0.10 -6.80
N VAL A 330 -7.48 -0.75 -7.55
CA VAL A 330 -7.50 -0.77 -9.00
C VAL A 330 -8.56 0.21 -9.51
N LEU A 331 -8.20 1.13 -10.42
CA LEU A 331 -9.15 2.04 -11.04
C LEU A 331 -9.88 1.37 -12.20
N LYS A 332 -11.21 1.51 -12.24
CA LYS A 332 -11.99 1.38 -13.48
C LYS A 332 -13.01 2.51 -13.56
N GLU A 333 -13.06 3.16 -14.71
CA GLU A 333 -13.83 4.40 -14.92
C GLU A 333 -13.43 5.46 -13.86
N ASP A 334 -14.36 5.92 -13.02
CA ASP A 334 -14.10 6.81 -11.86
C ASP A 334 -14.27 6.06 -10.52
N LYS A 335 -14.02 4.75 -10.47
CA LYS A 335 -14.24 3.92 -9.27
C LYS A 335 -13.00 3.12 -8.89
N ALA A 336 -12.57 3.28 -7.65
CA ALA A 336 -11.56 2.45 -7.02
C ALA A 336 -12.16 1.12 -6.53
N TYR A 337 -11.54 0.01 -6.92
CA TYR A 337 -11.91 -1.35 -6.52
C TYR A 337 -10.80 -1.97 -5.67
N GLN A 338 -11.17 -2.63 -4.57
CA GLN A 338 -10.26 -3.39 -3.73
C GLN A 338 -10.07 -4.82 -4.31
N PRO A 339 -8.87 -5.21 -4.78
CA PRO A 339 -8.65 -6.48 -5.47
C PRO A 339 -8.62 -7.68 -4.50
N TYR A 340 -9.04 -8.85 -4.95
CA TYR A 340 -9.03 -10.08 -4.14
C TYR A 340 -7.81 -10.95 -4.49
N HIS A 341 -7.11 -11.46 -3.47
CA HIS A 341 -6.25 -12.61 -3.67
C HIS A 341 -7.08 -13.90 -3.85
N ILE A 342 -6.52 -14.84 -4.59
CA ILE A 342 -7.18 -16.08 -5.01
C ILE A 342 -6.35 -17.31 -4.66
N ASN A 343 -7.00 -18.47 -4.76
CA ASN A 343 -6.32 -19.76 -4.86
C ASN A 343 -5.86 -19.95 -6.33
N ALA A 344 -4.73 -19.34 -6.69
CA ALA A 344 -4.12 -19.44 -8.01
C ALA A 344 -3.41 -20.80 -8.22
N ASN A 345 -2.75 -21.34 -7.18
CA ASN A 345 -1.97 -22.57 -7.26
C ASN A 345 -2.75 -23.87 -7.01
N GLY A 346 -4.07 -23.80 -6.80
CA GLY A 346 -4.92 -24.92 -6.43
C GLY A 346 -4.80 -25.39 -4.96
N GLN A 347 -3.72 -25.03 -4.25
CA GLN A 347 -3.40 -25.43 -2.87
C GLN A 347 -3.88 -24.41 -1.81
N GLY A 348 -4.73 -23.47 -2.21
CA GLY A 348 -5.35 -22.45 -1.38
C GLY A 348 -4.76 -21.05 -1.55
N GLY A 349 -3.77 -20.82 -2.42
CA GLY A 349 -3.06 -19.54 -2.48
C GLY A 349 -2.17 -19.36 -3.72
N TYR A 350 -0.94 -18.89 -3.52
CA TYR A 350 0.06 -18.71 -4.59
C TYR A 350 1.34 -19.48 -4.29
N SER A 351 1.92 -20.07 -5.34
CA SER A 351 3.30 -20.57 -5.33
C SER A 351 4.23 -19.50 -5.89
N ILE A 352 5.33 -19.24 -5.18
CA ILE A 352 6.34 -18.24 -5.55
C ILE A 352 7.63 -18.97 -5.92
N GLN A 353 8.14 -18.73 -7.13
CA GLN A 353 9.35 -19.37 -7.65
C GLN A 353 10.55 -18.43 -7.61
N PHE A 354 11.75 -18.97 -7.40
CA PHE A 354 13.01 -18.23 -7.52
C PHE A 354 13.62 -18.45 -8.90
N ALA A 355 14.06 -17.38 -9.56
CA ALA A 355 14.87 -17.48 -10.77
C ALA A 355 16.22 -18.17 -10.48
N ALA A 356 16.80 -18.81 -11.49
CA ALA A 356 18.04 -19.58 -11.34
C ALA A 356 19.22 -18.76 -10.79
N ASN A 357 19.27 -17.46 -11.07
CA ASN A 357 20.34 -16.55 -10.61
C ASN A 357 20.27 -16.16 -9.12
N MET A 358 19.18 -16.47 -8.40
CA MET A 358 18.99 -16.06 -7.01
C MET A 358 20.01 -16.73 -6.06
N PRO A 359 20.85 -15.97 -5.33
CA PRO A 359 21.77 -16.55 -4.33
C PRO A 359 21.02 -17.23 -3.19
N ALA A 360 21.57 -18.32 -2.63
CA ALA A 360 20.93 -19.07 -1.54
C ALA A 360 20.57 -18.17 -0.34
N ALA A 361 21.45 -17.24 0.04
CA ALA A 361 21.19 -16.27 1.10
C ALA A 361 19.99 -15.33 0.79
N ALA A 362 19.83 -14.92 -0.47
CA ALA A 362 18.70 -14.10 -0.92
C ALA A 362 17.38 -14.88 -0.88
N ARG A 363 17.37 -16.15 -1.34
CA ARG A 363 16.21 -17.05 -1.20
C ARG A 363 15.83 -17.23 0.27
N SER A 364 16.81 -17.49 1.13
CA SER A 364 16.60 -17.61 2.58
C SER A 364 16.08 -16.32 3.22
N ALA A 365 16.48 -15.15 2.73
CA ALA A 365 15.99 -13.86 3.21
C ALA A 365 14.53 -13.61 2.81
N PHE A 366 14.20 -13.81 1.53
CA PHE A 366 12.84 -13.69 1.01
C PHE A 366 11.88 -14.66 1.73
N ASN A 367 12.30 -15.92 1.91
CA ASN A 367 11.48 -16.92 2.62
C ASN A 367 11.16 -16.50 4.06
N ARG A 368 12.10 -15.87 4.78
CA ARG A 368 11.81 -15.31 6.12
C ARG A 368 10.78 -14.18 6.04
N SER A 369 10.90 -13.28 5.08
CA SER A 369 9.94 -12.17 4.90
C SER A 369 8.53 -12.65 4.52
N MET A 370 8.43 -13.62 3.62
CA MET A 370 7.16 -14.26 3.22
C MET A 370 6.51 -15.00 4.40
N GLN A 371 7.33 -15.71 5.19
CA GLN A 371 6.90 -16.39 6.41
C GLN A 371 6.40 -15.40 7.47
N THR A 372 7.05 -14.24 7.65
CA THR A 372 6.54 -13.18 8.53
C THR A 372 5.14 -12.72 8.10
N TRP A 373 4.90 -12.45 6.82
CA TRP A 373 3.55 -12.07 6.35
C TRP A 373 2.52 -13.17 6.59
N THR A 374 2.83 -14.42 6.24
CA THR A 374 1.96 -15.59 6.47
C THR A 374 1.61 -15.75 7.96
N CYS A 375 2.59 -15.65 8.85
CA CYS A 375 2.42 -15.87 10.29
C CYS A 375 1.50 -14.86 11.00
N TYR A 376 1.36 -13.64 10.47
CA TYR A 376 0.62 -12.55 11.11
C TYR A 376 -0.70 -12.21 10.39
N THR A 377 -0.91 -12.69 9.16
CA THR A 377 -2.11 -12.43 8.34
C THR A 377 -2.79 -13.69 7.81
N ASN A 378 -2.18 -14.86 8.00
CA ASN A 378 -2.55 -16.15 7.41
C ASN A 378 -2.57 -16.15 5.86
N ILE A 379 -1.97 -15.17 5.18
CA ILE A 379 -1.92 -15.10 3.72
C ILE A 379 -1.24 -16.35 3.14
N ASN A 380 -1.87 -16.98 2.14
CA ASN A 380 -1.41 -18.27 1.62
C ASN A 380 -0.39 -18.07 0.50
N TRP A 381 0.87 -17.91 0.90
CA TRP A 381 2.03 -17.90 0.02
C TRP A 381 2.97 -19.03 0.40
N VAL A 382 3.34 -19.85 -0.58
CA VAL A 382 4.33 -20.92 -0.42
C VAL A 382 5.49 -20.70 -1.39
N ALA A 383 6.71 -20.90 -0.91
CA ALA A 383 7.86 -21.00 -1.78
C ALA A 383 7.80 -22.34 -2.52
N ASP A 384 7.85 -22.30 -3.84
CA ASP A 384 7.92 -23.50 -4.67
C ASP A 384 9.27 -24.22 -4.45
N ALA A 385 9.25 -25.55 -4.56
CA ALA A 385 10.48 -26.35 -4.61
C ALA A 385 11.18 -26.22 -5.98
N VAL A 386 10.43 -25.85 -7.03
CA VAL A 386 10.94 -25.63 -8.38
C VAL A 386 11.66 -24.28 -8.46
N THR A 387 12.94 -24.30 -8.85
CA THR A 387 13.65 -23.10 -9.33
C THR A 387 13.19 -22.83 -10.76
N SER A 388 12.75 -21.61 -11.04
CA SER A 388 12.14 -21.27 -12.33
C SER A 388 13.15 -21.27 -13.48
N THR A 389 12.66 -21.65 -14.67
CA THR A 389 13.35 -21.40 -15.94
C THR A 389 13.10 -19.98 -16.46
N ALA A 390 12.09 -19.27 -15.94
CA ALA A 390 11.87 -17.87 -16.21
C ALA A 390 12.98 -17.02 -15.57
N ASN A 391 13.49 -16.05 -16.34
CA ASN A 391 14.54 -15.11 -15.90
C ASN A 391 14.11 -13.64 -16.11
N THR A 392 12.83 -13.39 -16.41
CA THR A 392 12.24 -12.07 -16.70
C THR A 392 10.81 -12.05 -16.18
N THR A 393 10.36 -10.90 -15.66
CA THR A 393 8.97 -10.70 -15.21
C THR A 393 8.00 -10.62 -16.39
N ALA A 394 6.93 -11.39 -16.36
CA ALA A 394 5.94 -11.50 -17.43
C ALA A 394 4.61 -12.03 -16.87
N GLU A 395 3.48 -11.74 -17.50
CA GLU A 395 2.23 -12.46 -17.24
C GLU A 395 2.31 -13.86 -17.86
N ASP A 396 2.75 -14.84 -17.07
CA ASP A 396 2.93 -16.24 -17.49
C ASP A 396 2.41 -17.29 -16.49
N ASN A 397 1.78 -16.83 -15.40
CA ASN A 397 1.28 -17.54 -14.22
C ASN A 397 2.37 -17.96 -13.20
N ILE A 398 3.61 -17.49 -13.34
CA ILE A 398 4.68 -17.68 -12.37
C ILE A 398 4.85 -16.40 -11.53
N ASN A 399 4.69 -16.50 -10.22
CA ASN A 399 5.04 -15.41 -9.30
C ASN A 399 6.57 -15.47 -9.07
N LEU A 400 7.35 -14.72 -9.86
CA LEU A 400 8.80 -14.86 -9.94
C LEU A 400 9.53 -13.93 -8.98
N VAL A 401 10.55 -14.45 -8.29
CA VAL A 401 11.54 -13.66 -7.54
C VAL A 401 12.88 -13.74 -8.23
N ARG A 402 13.43 -12.60 -8.69
CA ARG A 402 14.73 -12.54 -9.37
C ARG A 402 15.62 -11.39 -8.90
N LEU A 403 16.94 -11.60 -9.00
CA LEU A 403 17.87 -10.48 -9.09
C LEU A 403 17.83 -9.95 -10.53
N ALA A 404 17.60 -8.64 -10.67
CA ALA A 404 17.40 -7.96 -11.93
C ALA A 404 18.63 -7.11 -12.29
N GLY A 405 19.04 -7.18 -13.55
CA GLY A 405 20.31 -6.65 -14.04
C GLY A 405 20.29 -5.18 -14.48
N PRO A 406 21.39 -4.69 -15.08
CA PRO A 406 21.44 -3.39 -15.74
C PRO A 406 20.41 -3.29 -16.88
N GLY A 407 19.51 -2.32 -16.81
CA GLY A 407 18.46 -2.08 -17.81
C GLY A 407 17.12 -2.77 -17.51
N ASP A 408 17.11 -3.77 -16.63
CA ASP A 408 15.87 -4.44 -16.19
C ASP A 408 15.10 -3.60 -15.15
N LEU A 409 15.82 -3.08 -14.16
CA LEU A 409 15.32 -2.13 -13.17
C LEU A 409 15.77 -0.71 -13.54
N PRO A 410 14.91 0.31 -13.34
CA PRO A 410 15.33 1.70 -13.47
C PRO A 410 16.53 2.01 -12.57
N THR A 411 17.47 2.79 -13.08
CA THR A 411 18.70 3.14 -12.36
C THR A 411 18.37 3.73 -10.99
N ASN A 412 19.10 3.25 -9.96
CA ASN A 412 18.92 3.57 -8.55
C ASN A 412 17.63 3.07 -7.86
N VAL A 413 16.82 2.19 -8.47
CA VAL A 413 15.80 1.42 -7.72
C VAL A 413 16.47 0.26 -6.95
N LEU A 414 16.06 0.01 -5.70
CA LEU A 414 16.52 -1.10 -4.85
C LEU A 414 15.79 -2.40 -5.17
N GLY A 415 14.47 -2.31 -5.32
CA GLY A 415 13.61 -3.41 -5.77
C GLY A 415 12.23 -2.88 -6.12
N ARG A 416 11.39 -3.76 -6.68
CA ARG A 416 9.97 -3.50 -6.94
C ARG A 416 9.15 -4.79 -6.97
N THR A 417 7.84 -4.60 -6.90
CA THR A 417 6.79 -5.59 -7.07
C THR A 417 6.00 -5.24 -8.32
N VAL A 418 5.74 -6.21 -9.18
CA VAL A 418 4.81 -6.07 -10.31
C VAL A 418 3.54 -6.80 -9.94
N SER A 419 2.45 -6.08 -9.65
CA SER A 419 1.13 -6.68 -9.41
C SER A 419 0.32 -6.70 -10.71
N ARG A 420 -0.19 -7.88 -11.08
CA ARG A 420 -1.06 -8.06 -12.24
C ARG A 420 -2.47 -8.37 -11.78
N TYR A 421 -3.43 -7.66 -12.39
CA TYR A 421 -4.84 -7.73 -12.03
C TYR A 421 -5.69 -8.19 -13.19
N GLU A 422 -6.69 -9.02 -12.90
CA GLU A 422 -7.74 -9.38 -13.85
C GLU A 422 -9.11 -8.99 -13.31
N GLY A 423 -9.82 -8.16 -14.08
CA GLY A 423 -11.17 -7.70 -13.77
C GLY A 423 -12.24 -8.65 -14.31
N CYS A 424 -13.21 -9.02 -13.48
CA CYS A 424 -14.35 -9.82 -13.86
C CYS A 424 -15.67 -9.06 -13.66
N GLN A 425 -16.71 -9.48 -14.38
CA GLN A 425 -18.07 -8.93 -14.24
C GLN A 425 -19.09 -10.05 -14.17
N THR A 426 -20.08 -9.93 -13.27
CA THR A 426 -21.25 -10.80 -13.22
C THR A 426 -22.49 -9.92 -13.08
N GLY A 427 -23.34 -9.90 -14.11
CA GLY A 427 -24.42 -8.93 -14.23
C GLY A 427 -23.88 -7.50 -14.26
N THR A 428 -24.35 -6.66 -13.33
CA THR A 428 -23.89 -5.28 -13.12
C THR A 428 -22.72 -5.15 -12.14
N THR A 429 -22.32 -6.23 -11.45
CA THR A 429 -21.30 -6.18 -10.41
C THR A 429 -19.92 -6.47 -11.00
N PHE A 430 -18.93 -5.63 -10.68
CA PHE A 430 -17.55 -5.75 -11.14
C PHE A 430 -16.60 -5.99 -9.95
N SER A 431 -15.53 -6.74 -10.17
CA SER A 431 -14.49 -7.01 -9.18
C SER A 431 -13.13 -7.20 -9.86
N TYR A 432 -12.04 -6.96 -9.13
CA TYR A 432 -10.68 -7.30 -9.57
C TYR A 432 -10.10 -8.42 -8.72
N LEU A 433 -9.29 -9.26 -9.36
CA LEU A 433 -8.45 -10.26 -8.76
C LEU A 433 -6.99 -9.83 -8.88
N VAL A 434 -6.14 -10.23 -7.93
CA VAL A 434 -4.69 -10.30 -8.15
C VAL A 434 -4.42 -11.62 -8.86
N SER A 435 -4.18 -11.60 -10.17
CA SER A 435 -3.92 -12.83 -10.92
C SER A 435 -2.54 -13.40 -10.58
N GLU A 436 -1.56 -12.53 -10.40
CA GLU A 436 -0.14 -12.87 -10.33
C GLU A 436 0.66 -11.67 -9.76
N PHE A 437 1.83 -11.93 -9.17
CA PHE A 437 2.76 -10.87 -8.77
C PHE A 437 4.24 -11.30 -8.84
N ASP A 438 5.08 -10.44 -9.43
CA ASP A 438 6.53 -10.63 -9.52
C ASP A 438 7.31 -9.73 -8.55
N PHE A 439 8.56 -10.11 -8.27
CA PHE A 439 9.52 -9.34 -7.50
C PHE A 439 10.87 -9.24 -8.20
N GLU A 440 11.38 -8.02 -8.31
CA GLU A 440 12.70 -7.72 -8.86
C GLU A 440 13.54 -6.96 -7.86
N PHE A 441 14.77 -7.43 -7.62
CA PHE A 441 15.72 -6.76 -6.72
C PHE A 441 17.04 -6.47 -7.43
N ASN A 442 17.61 -5.29 -7.19
CA ASN A 442 18.76 -4.79 -7.93
C ASN A 442 20.03 -5.60 -7.62
N ASP A 443 20.61 -6.23 -8.65
CA ASP A 443 21.79 -7.08 -8.57
C ASP A 443 23.07 -6.36 -8.09
N ARG A 444 23.20 -5.07 -8.41
CA ARG A 444 24.35 -4.21 -8.07
C ARG A 444 24.29 -3.61 -6.67
N SER A 445 23.20 -3.77 -5.95
CA SER A 445 23.06 -3.18 -4.61
C SER A 445 23.90 -3.94 -3.57
N ASN A 446 24.55 -3.18 -2.68
CA ASN A 446 25.39 -3.74 -1.61
C ASN A 446 24.50 -4.35 -0.51
N TRP A 447 24.07 -5.59 -0.72
CA TRP A 447 23.10 -6.26 0.15
C TRP A 447 23.75 -6.86 1.40
N GLN A 448 23.05 -6.71 2.52
CA GLN A 448 23.06 -7.67 3.61
C GLN A 448 21.82 -8.55 3.48
N PHE A 449 22.00 -9.87 3.32
CA PHE A 449 20.88 -10.83 3.23
C PHE A 449 20.37 -11.28 4.61
N GLY A 450 21.07 -10.94 5.68
CA GLY A 450 20.71 -11.31 7.05
C GLY A 450 20.95 -12.79 7.36
N PRO A 451 20.73 -13.23 8.62
CA PRO A 451 20.13 -12.48 9.71
C PRO A 451 21.03 -11.43 10.37
N ALA A 452 22.33 -11.38 10.05
CA ALA A 452 23.23 -10.32 10.49
C ALA A 452 22.75 -8.91 10.12
N THR A 453 23.16 -7.90 10.88
CA THR A 453 22.86 -6.47 10.63
C THR A 453 23.65 -5.96 9.42
N PRO A 454 23.09 -5.05 8.58
CA PRO A 454 23.85 -4.33 7.57
C PRO A 454 24.91 -3.41 8.19
N THR A 455 26.02 -3.20 7.49
CA THR A 455 26.94 -2.08 7.76
C THR A 455 26.38 -0.75 7.23
N ALA A 456 27.00 0.38 7.60
CA ALA A 456 26.61 1.72 7.14
C ALA A 456 26.52 1.89 5.61
N ASN A 457 27.22 1.06 4.85
CA ASN A 457 27.26 1.09 3.39
C ASN A 457 26.37 0.02 2.72
N GLN A 458 25.59 -0.74 3.49
CA GLN A 458 24.72 -1.81 3.00
C GLN A 458 23.23 -1.47 3.16
N TYR A 459 22.41 -2.05 2.29
CA TYR A 459 20.96 -2.12 2.46
C TYR A 459 20.58 -3.51 3.00
N ASP A 460 19.55 -3.59 3.84
CA ASP A 460 19.05 -4.88 4.33
C ASP A 460 18.03 -5.48 3.37
N PHE A 461 18.41 -6.57 2.69
CA PHE A 461 17.57 -7.27 1.73
C PHE A 461 16.33 -7.89 2.39
N GLN A 462 16.39 -8.26 3.68
CA GLN A 462 15.21 -8.77 4.37
C GLN A 462 14.17 -7.66 4.60
N THR A 463 14.60 -6.47 5.01
CA THR A 463 13.75 -5.27 5.11
C THR A 463 13.14 -4.90 3.76
N THR A 464 13.96 -4.88 2.70
CA THR A 464 13.51 -4.66 1.31
C THR A 464 12.47 -5.69 0.84
N THR A 465 12.74 -6.99 1.00
CA THR A 465 11.78 -8.03 0.60
C THR A 465 10.49 -8.00 1.41
N LEU A 466 10.55 -7.64 2.70
CA LEU A 466 9.35 -7.54 3.54
C LEU A 466 8.44 -6.37 3.11
N HIS A 467 9.02 -5.27 2.64
CA HIS A 467 8.31 -4.11 2.05
C HIS A 467 7.65 -4.48 0.71
N GLU A 468 8.38 -5.07 -0.22
CA GLU A 468 7.83 -5.50 -1.52
C GLU A 468 6.73 -6.58 -1.35
N LEU A 469 6.92 -7.54 -0.43
CA LEU A 469 5.86 -8.49 -0.08
C LEU A 469 4.61 -7.79 0.50
N GLY A 470 4.74 -6.61 1.11
CA GLY A 470 3.59 -5.79 1.51
C GLY A 470 2.85 -5.16 0.33
N HIS A 471 3.55 -4.76 -0.75
CA HIS A 471 2.91 -4.39 -2.01
C HIS A 471 2.20 -5.57 -2.68
N ALA A 472 2.81 -6.76 -2.68
CA ALA A 472 2.14 -7.98 -3.11
C ALA A 472 0.90 -8.29 -2.25
N HIS A 473 0.94 -7.98 -0.94
CA HIS A 473 -0.20 -7.99 0.00
C HIS A 473 -1.21 -6.84 -0.23
N GLN A 474 -1.14 -6.16 -1.38
CA GLN A 474 -2.04 -5.06 -1.74
C GLN A 474 -2.04 -3.90 -0.74
N LEU A 475 -0.91 -3.66 -0.07
CA LEU A 475 -0.69 -2.48 0.75
C LEU A 475 0.02 -1.39 -0.04
N ALA A 476 -0.41 -0.16 0.24
CA ALA A 476 0.17 1.06 -0.29
C ALA A 476 0.97 1.79 0.81
N HIS A 477 1.79 2.75 0.40
CA HIS A 477 2.69 3.47 1.31
C HIS A 477 1.96 4.23 2.42
N ILE A 478 2.68 4.42 3.53
CA ILE A 478 2.33 5.34 4.62
C ILE A 478 3.52 6.19 5.06
N ILE A 479 3.23 7.38 5.56
CA ILE A 479 4.22 8.29 6.15
C ILE A 479 4.32 7.97 7.65
N GLN A 480 4.79 6.75 7.95
CA GLN A 480 4.99 6.24 9.31
C GLN A 480 6.40 5.61 9.44
N PRO A 481 7.39 6.35 9.95
CA PRO A 481 8.76 5.83 10.10
C PRO A 481 8.81 4.55 10.94
N ARG A 482 9.63 3.58 10.48
CA ARG A 482 9.81 2.22 11.05
C ARG A 482 8.63 1.25 10.89
N SER A 483 7.51 1.62 10.25
CA SER A 483 6.58 0.62 9.69
C SER A 483 7.19 -0.01 8.44
N VAL A 484 6.77 -1.23 8.09
CA VAL A 484 7.26 -1.89 6.86
C VAL A 484 6.80 -1.14 5.62
N MET A 485 5.53 -0.71 5.56
CA MET A 485 5.02 0.10 4.45
C MET A 485 5.39 1.58 4.55
N HIS A 486 6.45 1.95 5.29
CA HIS A 486 6.98 3.30 5.22
C HIS A 486 7.44 3.59 3.79
N TYR A 487 7.12 4.78 3.28
CA TYR A 487 7.41 5.18 1.92
C TYR A 487 8.90 5.27 1.55
N SER A 488 9.84 4.96 2.45
CA SER A 488 11.27 4.89 2.14
C SER A 488 12.06 3.96 3.05
N ILE A 489 13.22 3.50 2.57
CA ILE A 489 14.15 2.60 3.28
C ILE A 489 15.58 3.09 3.11
N ALA A 490 16.26 3.39 4.21
CA ALA A 490 17.63 3.91 4.23
C ALA A 490 18.71 2.81 4.31
N ARG A 491 19.97 3.18 4.04
CA ARG A 491 21.13 2.34 4.36
C ARG A 491 21.20 2.04 5.86
N ALA A 492 21.71 0.86 6.20
CA ALA A 492 21.76 0.31 7.56
C ALA A 492 20.41 0.16 8.30
N GLN A 493 19.28 0.52 7.68
CA GLN A 493 17.97 0.32 8.26
C GLN A 493 17.66 -1.17 8.41
N VAL A 494 17.04 -1.53 9.54
CA VAL A 494 16.50 -2.87 9.79
C VAL A 494 15.05 -2.70 10.21
N THR A 495 14.13 -3.12 9.36
CA THR A 495 12.67 -3.12 9.57
C THR A 495 12.14 -4.47 9.11
N ARG A 496 12.44 -5.51 9.91
CA ARG A 496 12.14 -6.93 9.64
C ARG A 496 10.93 -7.48 10.41
N THR A 497 10.25 -6.62 11.16
CA THR A 497 9.09 -6.93 12.02
C THR A 497 7.91 -6.07 11.58
N LEU A 498 6.72 -6.67 11.47
CA LEU A 498 5.49 -5.99 11.10
C LEU A 498 4.93 -5.20 12.30
N SER A 499 4.55 -3.93 12.12
CA SER A 499 3.81 -3.18 13.14
C SER A 499 2.39 -3.73 13.27
N GLY A 500 1.95 -4.02 14.50
CA GLY A 500 0.59 -4.49 14.76
C GLY A 500 -0.50 -3.56 14.21
N ARG A 501 -0.36 -2.25 14.46
CA ARG A 501 -1.34 -1.19 14.13
C ARG A 501 -1.31 -0.71 12.68
N ASN A 502 -0.26 -1.06 11.92
CA ASN A 502 -0.06 -0.59 10.55
C ASN A 502 -0.05 -1.79 9.58
N ASP A 503 1.05 -2.53 9.58
CA ASP A 503 1.33 -3.56 8.59
C ASP A 503 0.46 -4.81 8.82
N VAL A 504 0.29 -5.24 10.07
CA VAL A 504 -0.54 -6.41 10.42
C VAL A 504 -2.03 -6.12 10.27
N GLU A 505 -2.53 -4.96 10.72
CA GLU A 505 -3.94 -4.58 10.49
C GLU A 505 -4.27 -4.44 9.00
N GLY A 506 -3.40 -3.78 8.22
CA GLY A 506 -3.58 -3.64 6.77
C GLY A 506 -3.57 -4.98 6.04
N GLY A 507 -2.57 -5.83 6.31
CA GLY A 507 -2.50 -7.16 5.71
C GLY A 507 -3.67 -8.07 6.12
N ASN A 508 -4.17 -7.95 7.35
CA ASN A 508 -5.40 -8.68 7.75
C ASN A 508 -6.66 -8.15 7.04
N HIS A 509 -6.77 -6.84 6.75
CA HIS A 509 -7.86 -6.28 5.93
C HIS A 509 -7.86 -6.85 4.49
N VAL A 510 -6.69 -7.00 3.87
CA VAL A 510 -6.58 -7.61 2.53
C VAL A 510 -6.79 -9.12 2.57
N ALA A 511 -6.19 -9.82 3.53
CA ALA A 511 -6.34 -11.27 3.69
C ALA A 511 -7.80 -11.66 3.93
N SER A 512 -8.47 -10.99 4.88
CA SER A 512 -9.87 -11.26 5.21
C SER A 512 -10.84 -11.08 4.04
N ARG A 513 -10.66 -10.02 3.24
CA ARG A 513 -11.38 -9.84 1.96
C ARG A 513 -11.13 -11.04 1.03
N SER A 514 -9.89 -11.46 0.89
CA SER A 514 -9.46 -12.52 -0.03
C SER A 514 -9.88 -13.94 0.40
N PHE A 515 -10.17 -14.14 1.68
CA PHE A 515 -10.70 -15.39 2.23
C PHE A 515 -12.24 -15.51 2.14
N GLN A 516 -12.93 -14.48 1.62
CA GLN A 516 -14.36 -14.51 1.32
C GLN A 516 -14.63 -14.95 -0.12
N ASN A 517 -15.85 -15.44 -0.40
CA ASN A 517 -16.26 -15.68 -1.79
C ASN A 517 -16.32 -14.35 -2.54
N ASN A 518 -15.62 -14.23 -3.66
CA ASN A 518 -15.74 -13.11 -4.59
C ASN A 518 -16.64 -13.51 -5.79
N ILE A 519 -16.99 -12.55 -6.67
CA ILE A 519 -17.91 -12.80 -7.79
C ILE A 519 -17.26 -13.46 -9.01
N CYS A 520 -15.93 -13.60 -9.02
CA CYS A 520 -15.17 -14.21 -10.11
C CYS A 520 -14.94 -15.71 -9.86
N SER A 521 -14.67 -16.43 -10.94
CA SER A 521 -13.80 -17.62 -10.89
C SER A 521 -12.35 -17.11 -11.08
N PRO A 522 -11.32 -17.63 -10.39
CA PRO A 522 -11.27 -18.89 -9.64
C PRO A 522 -11.62 -18.76 -8.15
N THR A 523 -11.52 -19.89 -7.43
CA THR A 523 -11.80 -20.00 -6.00
C THR A 523 -11.01 -19.01 -5.14
N ARG A 524 -11.66 -18.53 -4.06
CA ARG A 524 -11.07 -17.68 -3.01
C ARG A 524 -9.82 -18.29 -2.39
N MET A 525 -8.98 -17.45 -1.78
CA MET A 525 -7.84 -17.90 -0.98
C MET A 525 -8.30 -18.65 0.28
N VAL A 526 -7.51 -19.61 0.75
CA VAL A 526 -7.73 -20.38 1.99
C VAL A 526 -6.62 -20.04 3.00
N PRO A 527 -6.93 -19.65 4.25
CA PRO A 527 -5.92 -19.22 5.24
C PRO A 527 -4.83 -20.27 5.52
N LEU A 528 -3.57 -19.88 5.39
CA LEU A 528 -2.40 -20.71 5.71
C LEU A 528 -1.87 -20.36 7.11
N VAL A 529 -1.90 -21.32 8.03
CA VAL A 529 -1.30 -21.19 9.36
C VAL A 529 0.11 -21.78 9.32
N ALA A 530 1.11 -20.92 9.21
CA ALA A 530 2.51 -21.32 9.32
C ALA A 530 2.88 -21.75 10.75
N THR A 531 3.77 -22.73 10.87
CA THR A 531 4.23 -23.29 12.15
C THR A 531 5.47 -22.58 12.71
N ASN A 532 6.45 -22.30 11.86
CA ASN A 532 7.75 -21.73 12.24
C ASN A 532 7.71 -20.20 12.17
N CYS A 533 7.05 -19.55 13.13
CA CYS A 533 6.81 -18.11 13.09
C CYS A 533 7.78 -17.26 13.92
N PRO A 534 8.30 -16.14 13.38
CA PRO A 534 9.08 -15.18 14.16
C PRO A 534 8.16 -14.47 15.18
N GLN A 535 8.57 -14.47 16.45
CA GLN A 535 7.84 -13.81 17.53
C GLN A 535 8.09 -12.28 17.53
N PRO A 536 7.18 -11.46 18.10
CA PRO A 536 7.47 -10.07 18.39
C PRO A 536 8.57 -9.98 19.48
N THR A 537 9.28 -8.85 19.54
CA THR A 537 10.38 -8.58 20.48
C THR A 537 10.06 -8.78 21.96
N GLU A 538 8.77 -8.77 22.30
CA GLU A 538 8.20 -8.90 23.63
C GLU A 538 7.97 -10.38 24.06
N LEU A 539 8.09 -11.36 23.14
CA LEU A 539 7.80 -12.79 23.39
C LEU A 539 8.94 -13.72 22.93
N LEU A 540 9.27 -14.71 23.77
CA LEU A 540 10.10 -15.85 23.38
C LEU A 540 9.27 -16.94 22.68
N SER A 541 8.01 -17.11 23.07
CA SER A 541 7.08 -18.06 22.47
C SER A 541 5.62 -17.70 22.77
N PHE A 542 4.71 -18.15 21.91
CA PHE A 542 3.27 -18.27 22.17
C PHE A 542 2.76 -19.50 21.44
N GLU A 543 2.19 -20.45 22.20
CA GLU A 543 1.69 -21.73 21.70
C GLU A 543 0.27 -21.99 22.19
N ALA A 544 -0.51 -22.76 21.42
CA ALA A 544 -1.84 -23.22 21.80
C ALA A 544 -1.99 -24.70 21.47
N THR A 545 -2.58 -25.46 22.40
CA THR A 545 -2.71 -26.92 22.32
C THR A 545 -4.12 -27.35 22.68
N LEU A 546 -4.70 -28.29 21.93
CA LEU A 546 -5.95 -28.94 22.33
C LEU A 546 -5.64 -30.03 23.36
N GLN A 547 -6.31 -29.98 24.50
CA GLN A 547 -6.16 -30.91 25.61
C GLN A 547 -7.14 -32.09 25.47
N THR A 548 -6.83 -33.23 26.12
CA THR A 548 -7.62 -34.47 26.01
C THR A 548 -9.04 -34.37 26.57
N ASN A 549 -9.30 -33.38 27.42
CA ASN A 549 -10.63 -33.03 27.95
C ASN A 549 -11.44 -32.09 27.02
N GLY A 550 -10.91 -31.75 25.84
CA GLY A 550 -11.55 -30.85 24.87
C GLY A 550 -11.37 -29.35 25.13
N THR A 551 -10.61 -28.92 26.15
CA THR A 551 -10.25 -27.51 26.32
C THR A 551 -9.02 -27.14 25.49
N ALA A 552 -8.78 -25.87 25.22
CA ALA A 552 -7.54 -25.41 24.60
C ALA A 552 -6.67 -24.68 25.63
N LEU A 553 -5.45 -25.15 25.83
CA LEU A 553 -4.44 -24.52 26.68
C LEU A 553 -3.52 -23.66 25.82
N LEU A 554 -3.53 -22.35 26.08
CA LEU A 554 -2.62 -21.36 25.54
C LEU A 554 -1.49 -21.13 26.55
N SER A 555 -0.26 -20.98 26.07
CA SER A 555 0.93 -20.75 26.91
C SER A 555 1.91 -19.83 26.20
N TRP A 556 2.53 -18.89 26.92
CA TRP A 556 3.55 -17.99 26.37
C TRP A 556 4.62 -17.63 27.39
N VAL A 557 5.79 -17.24 26.88
CA VAL A 557 6.91 -16.75 27.69
C VAL A 557 7.33 -15.37 27.22
N SER A 558 7.39 -14.40 28.13
CA SER A 558 7.79 -13.03 27.79
C SER A 558 9.30 -12.89 27.61
N GLN A 559 9.72 -12.15 26.58
CA GLN A 559 11.11 -11.74 26.39
C GLN A 559 11.39 -10.40 27.07
N THR A 560 10.47 -9.43 26.90
CA THR A 560 10.47 -8.16 27.62
C THR A 560 9.04 -7.66 27.78
N GLU A 561 8.82 -6.91 28.86
CA GLU A 561 7.53 -6.30 29.20
C GLU A 561 7.66 -4.77 29.40
N THR A 562 8.75 -4.18 28.90
CA THR A 562 8.97 -2.72 28.93
C THR A 562 7.83 -2.00 28.18
N ASN A 563 7.17 -1.04 28.86
CA ASN A 563 5.99 -0.32 28.35
C ASN A 563 4.76 -1.20 28.04
N LEU A 564 4.78 -2.49 28.37
CA LEU A 564 3.62 -3.38 28.19
C LEU A 564 2.67 -3.22 29.40
N ALA A 565 1.36 -3.24 29.14
CA ALA A 565 0.31 -3.15 30.16
C ALA A 565 -0.35 -4.51 30.40
N PHE A 566 -0.78 -5.19 29.33
CA PHE A 566 -1.38 -6.52 29.40
C PHE A 566 -1.33 -7.26 28.06
N TYR A 567 -1.48 -8.58 28.14
CA TYR A 567 -1.80 -9.44 27.01
C TYR A 567 -3.32 -9.56 26.90
N GLU A 568 -3.90 -9.19 25.76
CA GLU A 568 -5.29 -9.50 25.40
C GLU A 568 -5.31 -10.82 24.62
N ILE A 569 -5.99 -11.84 25.15
CA ILE A 569 -6.11 -13.15 24.52
C ILE A 569 -7.26 -13.08 23.51
N GLN A 570 -6.98 -13.31 22.23
CA GLN A 570 -7.97 -13.28 21.15
C GLN A 570 -8.20 -14.66 20.52
N LYS A 571 -9.45 -14.93 20.13
CA LYS A 571 -9.91 -16.15 19.44
C LYS A 571 -10.56 -15.80 18.10
N SER A 572 -10.40 -16.68 17.12
CA SER A 572 -11.13 -16.66 15.85
C SER A 572 -11.54 -18.09 15.44
N ILE A 573 -12.65 -18.23 14.72
CA ILE A 573 -13.11 -19.51 14.14
C ILE A 573 -12.76 -19.64 12.64
N ASN A 574 -12.35 -18.55 12.00
CA ASN A 574 -12.09 -18.46 10.56
C ASN A 574 -10.74 -17.77 10.23
N GLY A 575 -9.95 -17.43 11.24
CA GLY A 575 -8.68 -16.69 11.09
C GLY A 575 -8.85 -15.20 10.75
N ILE A 576 -10.09 -14.72 10.61
CA ILE A 576 -10.48 -13.39 10.11
C ILE A 576 -11.03 -12.53 11.24
N ALA A 577 -12.13 -12.98 11.84
CA ALA A 577 -12.85 -12.24 12.86
C ALA A 577 -12.29 -12.63 14.24
N TRP A 578 -11.64 -11.69 14.89
CA TRP A 578 -10.95 -11.90 16.17
C TRP A 578 -11.73 -11.27 17.32
N TYR A 579 -12.03 -12.07 18.34
CA TYR A 579 -12.81 -11.70 19.51
C TYR A 579 -11.98 -11.87 20.78
N PRO A 580 -12.05 -10.96 21.77
CA PRO A 580 -11.36 -11.12 23.04
C PRO A 580 -11.99 -12.25 23.86
N LEU A 581 -11.14 -13.08 24.49
CA LEU A 581 -11.53 -14.07 25.50
C LEU A 581 -11.25 -13.61 26.94
N GLY A 582 -10.28 -12.72 27.11
CA GLY A 582 -9.82 -12.26 28.42
C GLY A 582 -8.50 -11.51 28.30
N SER A 583 -7.98 -11.05 29.43
CA SER A 583 -6.71 -10.36 29.53
C SER A 583 -5.86 -10.92 30.67
N GLN A 584 -4.54 -10.80 30.52
CA GLN A 584 -3.54 -11.21 31.50
C GLN A 584 -2.56 -10.05 31.72
N THR A 585 -2.50 -9.53 32.94
CA THR A 585 -1.56 -8.47 33.32
C THR A 585 -0.12 -8.97 33.35
N VAL A 586 0.81 -8.06 33.06
CA VAL A 586 2.27 -8.28 33.10
C VAL A 586 2.80 -8.55 34.52
N ALA A 587 3.94 -9.25 34.63
CA ALA A 587 4.52 -9.75 35.88
C ALA A 587 6.07 -9.83 35.89
N GLY A 588 6.72 -9.22 34.89
CA GLY A 588 8.16 -9.17 34.68
C GLY A 588 8.62 -9.96 33.44
N ALA A 589 9.74 -9.54 32.83
CA ALA A 589 10.34 -10.27 31.72
C ALA A 589 10.76 -11.71 32.13
N GLY A 590 10.75 -12.64 31.17
CA GLY A 590 11.10 -14.04 31.40
C GLY A 590 10.03 -14.85 32.14
N ARG A 591 8.78 -14.36 32.21
CA ARG A 591 7.66 -15.04 32.87
C ARG A 591 6.91 -15.94 31.90
N THR A 592 6.55 -17.12 32.38
CA THR A 592 5.60 -18.02 31.71
C THR A 592 4.18 -17.70 32.17
N TYR A 593 3.27 -17.57 31.21
CA TYR A 593 1.84 -17.35 31.43
C TYR A 593 1.05 -18.46 30.75
N SER A 594 -0.21 -18.65 31.17
CA SER A 594 -1.13 -19.55 30.47
C SER A 594 -2.58 -19.07 30.58
N PHE A 595 -3.41 -19.51 29.63
CA PHE A 595 -4.84 -19.24 29.59
C PHE A 595 -5.56 -20.47 29.02
N THR A 596 -6.73 -20.83 29.56
CA THR A 596 -7.49 -22.00 29.11
C THR A 596 -8.84 -21.57 28.53
N ASP A 597 -9.02 -21.76 27.23
CA ASP A 597 -10.36 -21.71 26.63
C ASP A 597 -11.07 -23.04 26.94
N SER A 598 -12.10 -22.96 27.79
CA SER A 598 -12.90 -24.12 28.19
C SER A 598 -13.85 -24.62 27.10
N ARG A 599 -14.05 -23.86 26.01
CA ARG A 599 -14.98 -24.17 24.92
C ARG A 599 -14.41 -23.71 23.56
N PRO A 600 -13.30 -24.31 23.06
CA PRO A 600 -12.88 -24.15 21.66
C PRO A 600 -14.04 -24.49 20.71
N ALA A 601 -14.03 -23.89 19.52
CA ALA A 601 -15.01 -24.21 18.48
C ALA A 601 -14.73 -25.58 17.85
N THR A 602 -15.77 -26.22 17.31
CA THR A 602 -15.68 -27.45 16.53
C THR A 602 -14.83 -27.27 15.28
N GLY A 603 -14.08 -28.29 14.89
CA GLY A 603 -13.05 -28.20 13.84
C GLY A 603 -11.84 -27.40 14.30
N PHE A 604 -11.54 -26.29 13.61
CA PHE A 604 -10.39 -25.43 13.90
C PHE A 604 -10.77 -24.24 14.77
N THR A 605 -9.93 -23.94 15.76
CA THR A 605 -9.94 -22.65 16.48
C THR A 605 -8.58 -21.99 16.38
N TYR A 606 -8.56 -20.69 16.13
CA TYR A 606 -7.37 -19.88 15.98
C TYR A 606 -7.22 -18.96 17.21
N TYR A 607 -6.02 -18.82 17.74
CA TYR A 607 -5.69 -17.92 18.84
C TYR A 607 -4.53 -17.01 18.48
N ARG A 608 -4.49 -15.82 19.08
CA ARG A 608 -3.32 -14.93 19.13
C ARG A 608 -3.36 -14.09 20.40
N LEU A 609 -2.20 -13.60 20.81
CA LEU A 609 -2.10 -12.50 21.77
C LEU A 609 -2.11 -11.17 21.02
N ARG A 610 -2.77 -10.16 21.59
CA ARG A 610 -2.55 -8.75 21.28
C ARG A 610 -1.85 -8.13 22.49
N LEU A 611 -0.67 -7.58 22.26
CA LEU A 611 0.24 -7.10 23.28
C LEU A 611 -0.01 -5.60 23.45
N VAL A 612 -0.77 -5.19 24.47
CA VAL A 612 -1.23 -3.81 24.63
C VAL A 612 -0.28 -3.03 25.53
N THR A 613 0.24 -1.91 25.04
CA THR A 613 1.16 -1.03 25.78
C THR A 613 0.44 -0.06 26.70
N GLN A 614 1.18 0.62 27.58
CA GLN A 614 0.64 1.66 28.49
C GLN A 614 0.14 2.92 27.78
N ASN A 615 0.26 2.99 26.44
CA ASN A 615 -0.22 4.07 25.58
C ASN A 615 -1.11 3.57 24.43
N ASP A 616 -1.84 2.47 24.66
CA ASP A 616 -2.83 1.86 23.74
C ASP A 616 -2.33 1.51 22.33
N LEU A 617 -1.02 1.48 22.12
CA LEU A 617 -0.40 0.83 20.97
C LEU A 617 -0.38 -0.68 21.20
N TYR A 618 -0.23 -1.44 20.12
CA TYR A 618 -0.19 -2.90 20.23
C TYR A 618 0.55 -3.57 19.07
N ASN A 619 1.20 -4.67 19.43
CA ASN A 619 1.65 -5.71 18.51
C ASN A 619 0.77 -6.96 18.66
N TYR A 620 0.97 -7.94 17.80
CA TYR A 620 0.33 -9.26 17.90
C TYR A 620 1.40 -10.35 18.05
N SER A 621 1.03 -11.49 18.62
CA SER A 621 1.76 -12.73 18.36
C SER A 621 1.41 -13.23 16.95
N PRO A 622 2.22 -14.14 16.37
CA PRO A 622 1.75 -15.02 15.32
C PRO A 622 0.47 -15.76 15.73
N SER A 623 -0.31 -16.22 14.74
CA SER A 623 -1.48 -17.06 15.02
C SER A 623 -1.07 -18.48 15.46
N ARG A 624 -1.96 -19.14 16.20
CA ARG A 624 -1.87 -20.57 16.55
C ARG A 624 -3.22 -21.24 16.33
N ARG A 625 -3.23 -22.37 15.64
CA ARG A 625 -4.44 -23.14 15.33
C ARG A 625 -4.47 -24.44 16.14
N VAL A 626 -5.56 -24.65 16.87
CA VAL A 626 -5.86 -25.93 17.54
C VAL A 626 -7.02 -26.64 16.85
N GLY A 627 -7.16 -27.93 17.13
CA GLY A 627 -8.14 -28.79 16.49
C GLY A 627 -7.68 -29.32 15.13
N THR A 628 -8.51 -30.18 14.55
CA THR A 628 -8.20 -31.01 13.39
C THR A 628 -9.41 -31.12 12.48
N GLU A 629 -9.21 -31.56 11.25
CA GLU A 629 -10.31 -31.89 10.33
C GLU A 629 -11.13 -33.09 10.85
N THR A 630 -10.53 -33.98 11.63
CA THR A 630 -11.26 -35.03 12.36
C THR A 630 -12.17 -34.52 13.48
N ASN A 631 -12.03 -33.26 13.90
CA ASN A 631 -12.94 -32.61 14.86
C ASN A 631 -14.05 -31.80 14.15
N LEU A 632 -14.20 -31.93 12.82
CA LEU A 632 -15.32 -31.34 12.06
C LEU A 632 -16.63 -32.10 12.36
N ALA A 633 -17.21 -31.84 13.52
CA ALA A 633 -18.63 -32.08 13.70
C ALA A 633 -19.44 -31.24 12.70
N PHE A 634 -20.63 -31.72 12.34
CA PHE A 634 -21.58 -30.89 11.60
C PHE A 634 -22.00 -29.69 12.43
N GLY A 635 -21.98 -28.51 11.83
CA GLY A 635 -22.26 -27.25 12.51
C GLY A 635 -23.06 -26.30 11.63
N LEU A 636 -23.94 -25.51 12.24
CA LEU A 636 -24.72 -24.49 11.54
C LEU A 636 -24.76 -23.20 12.39
N GLN A 637 -24.12 -22.16 11.90
CA GLN A 637 -24.14 -20.82 12.50
C GLN A 637 -24.83 -19.83 11.55
N LEU A 638 -25.55 -18.85 12.09
CA LEU A 638 -26.41 -17.97 11.30
C LEU A 638 -26.30 -16.55 11.87
N PHE A 639 -25.83 -15.61 11.04
CA PHE A 639 -25.56 -14.24 11.48
C PHE A 639 -25.68 -13.23 10.33
N PRO A 640 -26.22 -12.01 10.58
CA PRO A 640 -26.80 -11.54 11.84
C PRO A 640 -28.14 -12.21 12.15
N ASN A 641 -28.51 -12.23 13.43
CA ASN A 641 -29.82 -12.69 13.90
C ASN A 641 -30.29 -11.74 15.01
N PRO A 642 -31.36 -10.93 14.83
CA PRO A 642 -32.28 -10.92 13.69
C PRO A 642 -31.66 -10.46 12.35
N ILE A 643 -32.21 -10.94 11.23
CA ILE A 643 -31.97 -10.35 9.90
C ILE A 643 -32.90 -9.15 9.68
N THR A 644 -32.38 -8.10 9.05
CA THR A 644 -33.15 -6.92 8.61
C THR A 644 -33.35 -6.90 7.09
N GLN A 645 -32.38 -7.42 6.33
CA GLN A 645 -32.43 -7.53 4.87
C GLN A 645 -33.26 -8.74 4.42
N ASN A 646 -33.39 -8.94 3.11
CA ASN A 646 -34.10 -10.07 2.49
C ASN A 646 -33.15 -11.19 2.02
N SER A 647 -31.93 -11.23 2.54
CA SER A 647 -30.95 -12.30 2.32
C SER A 647 -30.51 -12.86 3.67
N LEU A 648 -30.36 -14.18 3.73
CA LEU A 648 -30.00 -14.94 4.92
C LEU A 648 -28.56 -15.45 4.77
N HIS A 649 -27.67 -15.00 5.65
CA HIS A 649 -26.29 -15.48 5.70
C HIS A 649 -26.10 -16.51 6.82
N PHE A 650 -25.49 -17.64 6.47
CA PHE A 650 -25.17 -18.72 7.41
C PHE A 650 -23.91 -19.48 6.99
N GLU A 651 -23.23 -20.05 7.97
CA GLU A 651 -22.04 -20.88 7.80
C GLU A 651 -22.38 -22.33 8.17
N TYR A 652 -22.13 -23.25 7.25
CA TYR A 652 -22.36 -24.68 7.43
C TYR A 652 -21.05 -25.46 7.43
N GLN A 653 -20.74 -26.08 8.58
CA GLN A 653 -19.57 -26.91 8.81
C GLN A 653 -19.93 -28.38 8.58
N THR A 654 -19.08 -29.11 7.84
CA THR A 654 -19.26 -30.54 7.55
C THR A 654 -17.92 -31.28 7.50
N PRO A 655 -17.83 -32.54 7.95
CA PRO A 655 -16.65 -33.39 7.75
C PRO A 655 -16.52 -33.94 6.32
N ALA A 656 -17.59 -33.94 5.53
CA ALA A 656 -17.68 -34.71 4.29
C ALA A 656 -18.09 -33.84 3.10
N ASN A 657 -17.47 -34.10 1.94
CA ASN A 657 -17.98 -33.61 0.66
C ASN A 657 -19.37 -34.21 0.39
N GLY A 658 -20.24 -33.46 -0.28
CA GLY A 658 -21.56 -33.97 -0.60
C GLY A 658 -22.48 -32.92 -1.21
N ARG A 659 -23.76 -33.29 -1.35
CA ARG A 659 -24.83 -32.39 -1.77
C ARG A 659 -25.80 -32.18 -0.60
N ILE A 660 -26.03 -30.93 -0.24
CA ILE A 660 -26.96 -30.53 0.82
C ILE A 660 -28.27 -30.00 0.24
N LEU A 661 -29.33 -30.14 1.02
CA LEU A 661 -30.61 -29.45 0.83
C LEU A 661 -30.78 -28.42 1.95
N ILE A 662 -30.85 -27.15 1.56
CA ILE A 662 -31.10 -25.99 2.42
C ILE A 662 -32.58 -25.65 2.32
N ARG A 663 -33.25 -25.44 3.46
CA ARG A 663 -34.68 -25.20 3.60
C ARG A 663 -34.98 -24.11 4.61
N VAL A 664 -36.02 -23.31 4.38
CA VAL A 664 -36.49 -22.30 5.34
C VAL A 664 -37.98 -22.51 5.62
N TYR A 665 -38.35 -22.58 6.90
CA TYR A 665 -39.73 -22.77 7.38
C TYR A 665 -40.18 -21.65 8.30
N ASP A 666 -41.47 -21.31 8.28
CA ASP A 666 -42.11 -20.55 9.37
C ASP A 666 -42.42 -21.46 10.58
N ILE A 667 -42.87 -20.86 11.70
CA ILE A 667 -43.22 -21.60 12.94
C ILE A 667 -44.41 -22.56 12.81
N ILE A 668 -45.17 -22.52 11.70
CA ILE A 668 -46.24 -23.49 11.41
C ILE A 668 -45.83 -24.52 10.35
N GLY A 669 -44.55 -24.58 9.99
CA GLY A 669 -43.97 -25.58 9.10
C GLY A 669 -44.13 -25.28 7.61
N ARG A 670 -44.55 -24.08 7.22
CA ARG A 670 -44.67 -23.69 5.80
C ARG A 670 -43.29 -23.43 5.21
N GLU A 671 -42.95 -24.11 4.12
CA GLU A 671 -41.69 -23.90 3.40
C GLU A 671 -41.72 -22.55 2.64
N HIS A 672 -40.66 -21.76 2.80
CA HIS A 672 -40.48 -20.45 2.17
C HIS A 672 -39.30 -20.42 1.19
N ALA A 673 -38.33 -21.34 1.32
CA ALA A 673 -37.23 -21.50 0.39
C ALA A 673 -36.71 -22.95 0.41
N LEU A 674 -36.28 -23.45 -0.75
CA LEU A 674 -35.65 -24.74 -0.95
C LEU A 674 -34.50 -24.57 -1.96
N LEU A 675 -33.30 -25.00 -1.58
CA LEU A 675 -32.09 -24.83 -2.41
C LEU A 675 -31.16 -26.03 -2.27
N ALA A 676 -30.60 -26.50 -3.37
CA ALA A 676 -29.55 -27.53 -3.36
C ALA A 676 -28.16 -26.89 -3.59
N ARG A 677 -27.16 -27.34 -2.83
CA ARG A 677 -25.76 -26.90 -2.97
C ARG A 677 -24.81 -28.07 -2.77
N ASN A 678 -23.61 -27.98 -3.33
CA ASN A 678 -22.52 -28.89 -3.01
C ASN A 678 -21.67 -28.27 -1.88
N VAL A 679 -21.07 -29.13 -1.05
CA VAL A 679 -20.19 -28.77 0.06
C VAL A 679 -18.89 -29.54 -0.01
N THR A 680 -17.83 -28.96 0.54
CA THR A 680 -16.56 -29.62 0.82
C THR A 680 -16.37 -29.75 2.34
N PRO A 681 -15.48 -30.65 2.82
CA PRO A 681 -15.07 -30.67 4.22
C PRO A 681 -14.61 -29.29 4.69
N GLY A 682 -14.90 -28.96 5.95
CA GLY A 682 -14.63 -27.65 6.54
C GLY A 682 -15.88 -26.76 6.55
N ASN A 683 -15.68 -25.45 6.44
CA ASN A 683 -16.74 -24.44 6.58
C ASN A 683 -17.19 -23.88 5.23
N ASN A 684 -18.51 -23.92 4.98
CA ASN A 684 -19.16 -23.55 3.74
C ASN A 684 -20.11 -22.36 4.02
N PRO A 685 -19.71 -21.10 3.71
CA PRO A 685 -20.57 -19.94 3.86
C PRO A 685 -21.62 -19.87 2.74
N PHE A 686 -22.86 -19.58 3.10
CA PHE A 686 -24.02 -19.54 2.21
C PHE A 686 -24.81 -18.24 2.38
N TYR A 687 -25.21 -17.69 1.24
CA TYR A 687 -26.17 -16.60 1.13
C TYR A 687 -27.41 -17.16 0.44
N LEU A 688 -28.57 -17.01 1.09
CA LEU A 688 -29.86 -17.45 0.58
C LEU A 688 -30.81 -16.26 0.55
N ASP A 689 -31.17 -15.80 -0.65
CA ASP A 689 -32.19 -14.78 -0.80
C ASP A 689 -33.56 -15.35 -0.42
N VAL A 690 -34.24 -14.64 0.48
CA VAL A 690 -35.53 -15.01 1.07
C VAL A 690 -36.53 -13.85 0.88
N PRO A 691 -36.83 -13.46 -0.37
CA PRO A 691 -37.75 -12.36 -0.65
C PRO A 691 -39.16 -12.69 -0.15
N GLY A 692 -39.78 -11.74 0.56
CA GLY A 692 -41.16 -11.86 1.04
C GLY A 692 -41.34 -12.48 2.44
N LEU A 693 -40.27 -12.80 3.18
CA LEU A 693 -40.41 -13.08 4.62
C LEU A 693 -40.93 -11.83 5.34
N LYS A 694 -41.98 -12.00 6.13
CA LYS A 694 -42.53 -10.96 7.01
C LYS A 694 -41.76 -10.95 8.34
N SER A 695 -41.89 -9.90 9.12
CA SER A 695 -41.35 -9.84 10.49
C SER A 695 -41.88 -11.02 11.31
N GLY A 696 -41.01 -11.85 11.89
CA GLY A 696 -41.41 -13.13 12.50
C GLY A 696 -40.24 -14.07 12.82
N LEU A 697 -40.55 -15.23 13.41
CA LEU A 697 -39.59 -16.28 13.72
C LEU A 697 -39.62 -17.37 12.62
N TYR A 698 -38.43 -17.82 12.21
CA TYR A 698 -38.22 -18.79 11.14
C TYR A 698 -37.18 -19.85 11.55
N VAL A 699 -37.17 -20.96 10.83
CA VAL A 699 -36.22 -22.06 10.99
C VAL A 699 -35.49 -22.30 9.67
N LEU A 700 -34.17 -22.13 9.67
CA LEU A 700 -33.29 -22.68 8.64
C LEU A 700 -33.04 -24.16 8.96
N GLN A 701 -33.17 -25.03 7.97
CA GLN A 701 -32.80 -26.44 8.04
C GLN A 701 -31.78 -26.76 6.94
N ILE A 702 -30.79 -27.59 7.25
CA ILE A 702 -29.86 -28.18 6.29
C ILE A 702 -29.90 -29.70 6.45
N ILE A 703 -29.96 -30.41 5.33
CA ILE A 703 -29.95 -31.88 5.26
C ILE A 703 -28.73 -32.30 4.43
N GLN A 704 -27.85 -33.13 4.99
CA GLN A 704 -26.77 -33.83 4.27
C GLN A 704 -26.92 -35.34 4.50
N GLU A 705 -27.30 -36.07 3.45
CA GLU A 705 -27.64 -37.51 3.50
C GLU A 705 -28.72 -37.86 4.54
N LYS A 706 -28.31 -38.27 5.74
CA LYS A 706 -29.19 -38.59 6.89
C LYS A 706 -29.18 -37.51 7.97
N GLU A 707 -28.17 -36.65 7.97
CA GLU A 707 -27.92 -35.67 9.00
C GLU A 707 -28.75 -34.41 8.77
N VAL A 708 -29.34 -33.88 9.85
CA VAL A 708 -30.31 -32.78 9.80
C VAL A 708 -29.97 -31.75 10.86
N HIS A 709 -29.59 -30.55 10.43
CA HIS A 709 -29.22 -29.44 11.30
C HIS A 709 -30.23 -28.31 11.16
N GLN A 710 -30.52 -27.61 12.25
CA GLN A 710 -31.49 -26.52 12.27
C GLN A 710 -30.97 -25.32 13.07
N ALA A 711 -31.26 -24.12 12.59
CA ALA A 711 -31.01 -22.86 13.27
C ALA A 711 -32.26 -21.97 13.23
N ARG A 712 -32.60 -21.34 14.35
CA ARG A 712 -33.74 -20.41 14.44
C ARG A 712 -33.28 -18.98 14.19
N PHE A 713 -33.98 -18.25 13.34
CA PHE A 713 -33.69 -16.84 13.09
C PHE A 713 -34.95 -15.97 13.10
N ILE A 714 -34.77 -14.71 13.47
CA ILE A 714 -35.83 -13.70 13.48
C ILE A 714 -35.66 -12.82 12.25
N LYS A 715 -36.72 -12.62 11.47
CA LYS A 715 -36.83 -11.53 10.51
C LYS A 715 -37.42 -10.32 11.22
N ARG A 716 -36.80 -9.15 11.08
CA ARG A 716 -37.41 -7.84 11.37
C ARG A 716 -37.92 -7.24 10.07
#